data_AF-A0A209BVY0-F1
#
_entry.id   AF-A0A209BVY0-F1
#
_cell.length_a   1.000
_cell.length_b   1.000
_cell.length_c   1.000
_cell.angle_alpha   90.00
_cell.angle_beta   90.00
_cell.angle_gamma   90.00
#
_symmetry.space_group_name_H-M   'P 1'
#
loop_
_entity.id
_entity.type
_entity.pdbx_description
1 polymer ?
#
loop_
_entity_poly.entity_id
_entity_poly.type
_entity_poly.pdbx_seq_one_letter_code
_entity_poly.pdbx_strand_id
1 'polypeptide(L)'
;MLTVPRRPGRPGRLRLGLSLLAACAVLAAPVPAAHAVAGGTPTPDGTHSFAARLDIGDGKRSCSAALVAAEWLVTAASCFAADPQSGTGPAAGKPALKTVATIGRTDPTGTGGHVAEVTLIVPRAGRDLAFARLATPATGITPVKLAAGAPAAGDTLTVLGYGRTSTAWVPDRLNEADFTLDAVTADTLAMTGKTDDDAVCKGDTGGPVLRRADDGTYALVAVNSRSWQGGCLGSTETRRGAVAARADGSPGGATLTAGQTLRSGDSLLSNAAKVTMGTDGDLTVSSNAGKTLWSSGTAGHPGATAALSKAGNLSVKSPDGAVLWESKISASGGRVLLQDRGNMVVRTASGENVWSSNTVVRGDHDGDGRSDVTTWYDYSDGRDAAFSFPTGTDGSFKAPVRSWEAPAGSWTASRAKLLRGDYNGDGLSDLAAAYDYSDGTMGMWTWLAERDGGYGTPFRSWRSVDDNWTYARSTLVSGDFDGDGRDDIAAWYDYAAGHDRLFTFRSDETGHFTAPTASLTLAEGKWTAAAAKLVTGDYDGNGRDDIGIFYNYDSGLARTYTYLSTPSGGFASGVKGWEGATWGSRARTSVYSGDFDGDGRDDLATWYDYSDGTDGAHTWLSDDEGVLGTHKESGRFAAGKLTRTAMKIAAGDFDGDGRDDLGFMHGYGNGTVRMWTIPALRDGTFGGYTGGWASTGSSWGFSAVTVAERYT
;
A
#
# COMPACT_ATOMS: atom_id res chain seq x y z
N MET A 1 -54.84 -51.57 11.15
CA MET A 1 -55.42 -52.62 12.02
C MET A 1 -55.98 -51.92 13.25
N LEU A 2 -57.32 -51.84 13.39
CA LEU A 2 -58.09 -51.24 14.52
C LEU A 2 -57.82 -49.74 14.88
N THR A 3 -58.79 -48.84 15.15
CA THR A 3 -60.26 -48.80 14.92
C THR A 3 -60.74 -47.33 14.96
N VAL A 4 -61.96 -47.06 14.46
CA VAL A 4 -62.62 -45.72 14.31
C VAL A 4 -63.72 -45.52 15.39
N PRO A 5 -64.75 -44.64 15.32
CA PRO A 5 -64.90 -43.20 14.98
C PRO A 5 -65.71 -42.37 16.05
N ARG A 6 -65.91 -41.03 15.87
CA ARG A 6 -67.24 -40.33 15.70
C ARG A 6 -67.25 -38.79 15.91
N ARG A 7 -68.06 -38.10 15.08
CA ARG A 7 -68.56 -36.68 15.14
C ARG A 7 -69.89 -36.62 15.96
N PRO A 8 -70.56 -35.46 16.27
CA PRO A 8 -70.52 -34.08 15.69
C PRO A 8 -70.32 -32.94 16.75
N GLY A 9 -70.63 -31.63 16.59
CA GLY A 9 -71.45 -30.91 15.59
C GLY A 9 -71.42 -29.35 15.58
N ARG A 10 -72.59 -28.70 15.69
CA ARG A 10 -72.92 -27.24 15.55
C ARG A 10 -74.14 -26.90 16.46
N PRO A 11 -74.61 -25.63 16.61
CA PRO A 11 -73.92 -24.33 16.73
C PRO A 11 -74.48 -23.46 17.91
N GLY A 12 -73.85 -22.32 18.21
CA GLY A 12 -74.42 -21.27 19.09
C GLY A 12 -74.49 -19.90 18.41
N ARG A 13 -75.67 -19.26 18.43
CA ARG A 13 -75.91 -17.85 18.04
C ARG A 13 -76.59 -17.13 19.23
N LEU A 14 -76.66 -15.79 19.15
CA LEU A 14 -77.13 -14.78 20.14
C LEU A 14 -76.00 -14.29 21.06
N ARG A 15 -75.88 -12.97 21.36
CA ARG A 15 -76.69 -11.80 20.94
C ARG A 15 -75.84 -10.52 20.98
N LEU A 16 -76.30 -9.48 20.27
CA LEU A 16 -75.78 -8.11 20.38
C LEU A 16 -75.84 -7.60 21.83
N GLY A 17 -74.79 -6.89 22.25
CA GLY A 17 -74.73 -6.11 23.49
C GLY A 17 -73.89 -4.85 23.24
N LEU A 18 -74.57 -3.75 22.92
CA LEU A 18 -73.95 -2.44 22.65
C LEU A 18 -73.55 -1.78 24.00
N SER A 19 -72.31 -1.32 24.16
CA SER A 19 -71.90 -0.44 25.27
C SER A 19 -70.64 0.37 24.95
N LEU A 20 -70.58 1.58 25.51
CA LEU A 20 -69.75 2.72 25.07
C LEU A 20 -68.24 2.54 25.26
N LEU A 21 -67.48 3.33 24.49
CA LEU A 21 -66.11 3.73 24.82
C LEU A 21 -66.06 4.42 26.18
N ALA A 22 -65.05 4.08 26.98
CA ALA A 22 -64.49 4.97 27.99
C ALA A 22 -62.96 4.95 27.83
N ALA A 23 -62.36 6.10 27.56
CA ALA A 23 -60.92 6.22 27.40
C ALA A 23 -60.23 6.30 28.77
N CYS A 24 -59.36 5.34 29.07
CA CYS A 24 -58.35 5.51 30.11
C CYS A 24 -57.05 5.98 29.45
N ALA A 25 -56.73 7.26 29.62
CA ALA A 25 -55.40 7.77 29.32
C ALA A 25 -54.40 7.18 30.32
N VAL A 26 -53.56 6.26 29.86
CA VAL A 26 -52.35 5.88 30.60
C VAL A 26 -51.30 6.93 30.27
N LEU A 27 -50.85 7.69 31.29
CA LEU A 27 -49.67 8.53 31.13
C LEU A 27 -48.47 7.64 30.89
N ALA A 28 -47.96 7.64 29.66
CA ALA A 28 -46.62 7.15 29.37
C ALA A 28 -45.62 8.14 29.99
N ALA A 29 -45.09 7.78 31.17
CA ALA A 29 -43.86 8.39 31.63
C ALA A 29 -42.74 8.01 30.64
N PRO A 30 -41.91 8.97 30.17
CA PRO A 30 -40.77 8.62 29.34
C PRO A 30 -39.80 7.75 30.15
N VAL A 31 -39.57 6.52 29.69
CA VAL A 31 -38.51 5.67 30.23
C VAL A 31 -37.18 6.30 29.79
N PRO A 32 -36.26 6.65 30.71
CA PRO A 32 -34.93 7.07 30.31
C PRO A 32 -34.26 5.95 29.52
N ALA A 33 -33.68 6.27 28.36
CA ALA A 33 -32.89 5.28 27.63
C ALA A 33 -31.62 4.92 28.42
N ALA A 34 -31.05 3.75 28.16
CA ALA A 34 -29.79 3.30 28.77
C ALA A 34 -28.58 3.86 28.00
N HIS A 35 -27.48 4.20 28.69
CA HIS A 35 -26.38 4.99 28.12
C HIS A 35 -24.98 4.42 28.45
N ALA A 36 -24.13 4.19 27.43
CA ALA A 36 -22.77 3.64 27.51
C ALA A 36 -21.68 4.67 27.84
N VAL A 37 -20.51 4.19 28.27
CA VAL A 37 -19.90 4.79 29.47
C VAL A 37 -20.99 4.83 30.55
N ALA A 38 -20.92 3.99 31.59
CA ALA A 38 -21.97 4.05 32.61
C ALA A 38 -22.13 5.52 33.08
N GLY A 39 -23.37 6.01 33.19
CA GLY A 39 -23.67 7.42 33.49
C GLY A 39 -23.62 8.43 32.35
N GLY A 40 -23.01 8.10 31.21
CA GLY A 40 -22.94 8.97 30.05
C GLY A 40 -24.30 9.26 29.39
N THR A 41 -24.28 9.99 28.28
CA THR A 41 -25.47 10.28 27.46
C THR A 41 -25.32 9.76 26.03
N PRO A 42 -26.40 9.36 25.32
CA PRO A 42 -26.30 8.91 23.94
C PRO A 42 -25.98 10.11 23.08
N THR A 43 -24.98 9.92 22.23
CA THR A 43 -24.61 10.93 21.26
C THR A 43 -25.76 11.08 20.25
N PRO A 44 -26.29 12.29 20.00
CA PRO A 44 -27.29 12.53 18.97
C PRO A 44 -26.79 12.12 17.58
N ASP A 45 -27.68 11.70 16.68
CA ASP A 45 -27.26 11.25 15.35
C ASP A 45 -26.50 12.35 14.59
N GLY A 46 -25.41 11.96 13.94
CA GLY A 46 -24.52 12.89 13.23
C GLY A 46 -23.42 13.55 14.07
N THR A 47 -23.40 13.37 15.40
CA THR A 47 -22.25 13.79 16.23
C THR A 47 -21.16 12.72 16.25
N HIS A 48 -19.91 13.13 16.49
CA HIS A 48 -18.72 12.26 16.63
C HIS A 48 -18.56 11.21 15.52
N SER A 49 -18.77 11.59 14.25
CA SER A 49 -18.74 10.65 13.11
C SER A 49 -17.40 9.93 12.90
N PHE A 50 -16.30 10.39 13.50
CA PHE A 50 -15.05 9.66 13.55
C PHE A 50 -15.09 8.43 14.48
N ALA A 51 -16.03 8.32 15.42
CA ALA A 51 -16.10 7.21 16.36
C ALA A 51 -16.45 5.90 15.65
N ALA A 52 -15.76 4.83 16.03
CA ALA A 52 -15.89 3.52 15.40
C ALA A 52 -16.06 2.40 16.43
N ARG A 53 -16.82 1.37 16.05
CA ARG A 53 -16.92 0.10 16.76
C ARG A 53 -16.14 -0.96 15.99
N LEU A 54 -15.35 -1.76 16.71
CA LEU A 54 -14.65 -2.92 16.17
C LEU A 54 -15.36 -4.19 16.63
N ASP A 55 -15.76 -5.04 15.68
CA ASP A 55 -16.12 -6.43 15.93
C ASP A 55 -14.94 -7.33 15.57
N ILE A 56 -14.47 -8.14 16.51
CA ILE A 56 -13.22 -8.90 16.41
C ILE A 56 -13.54 -10.39 16.55
N GLY A 57 -13.23 -11.14 15.50
CA GLY A 57 -13.38 -12.59 15.42
C GLY A 57 -14.83 -13.07 15.37
N ASP A 58 -15.69 -12.35 14.65
CA ASP A 58 -17.11 -12.62 14.45
C ASP A 58 -17.89 -12.67 15.78
N GLY A 59 -17.99 -11.53 16.46
CA GLY A 59 -18.69 -11.40 17.76
C GLY A 59 -17.91 -11.86 18.99
N LYS A 60 -16.68 -12.40 18.87
CA LYS A 60 -15.88 -12.85 20.04
C LYS A 60 -15.49 -11.71 20.98
N ARG A 61 -15.28 -10.50 20.45
CA ARG A 61 -14.88 -9.32 21.22
C ARG A 61 -15.33 -8.05 20.51
N SER A 62 -15.87 -7.10 21.25
CA SER A 62 -16.14 -5.74 20.77
C SER A 62 -15.16 -4.77 21.41
N CYS A 63 -14.63 -3.85 20.61
CA CYS A 63 -13.88 -2.68 21.08
C CYS A 63 -14.47 -1.40 20.47
N SER A 64 -14.04 -0.26 20.99
CA SER A 64 -14.28 1.07 20.42
C SER A 64 -12.98 1.59 19.77
N ALA A 65 -13.09 2.59 18.90
CA ALA A 65 -11.98 3.17 18.14
C ALA A 65 -12.34 4.58 17.63
N ALA A 66 -11.38 5.28 17.01
CA ALA A 66 -11.64 6.53 16.30
C ALA A 66 -10.86 6.62 14.97
N LEU A 67 -11.49 7.17 13.94
CA LEU A 67 -10.90 7.49 12.64
C LEU A 67 -10.00 8.71 12.76
N VAL A 68 -8.72 8.56 12.38
CA VAL A 68 -7.68 9.60 12.44
C VAL A 68 -7.10 9.96 11.06
N ALA A 69 -7.29 9.11 10.06
CA ALA A 69 -7.21 9.42 8.64
C ALA A 69 -8.23 8.55 7.88
N ALA A 70 -8.49 8.80 6.59
CA ALA A 70 -9.54 8.10 5.83
C ALA A 70 -9.44 6.56 5.92
N GLU A 71 -8.23 6.01 5.97
CA GLU A 71 -8.00 4.57 6.11
C GLU A 71 -7.52 4.13 7.50
N TRP A 72 -7.28 5.06 8.43
CA TRP A 72 -6.62 4.74 9.69
C TRP A 72 -7.51 5.01 10.88
N LEU A 73 -7.81 3.95 11.61
CA LEU A 73 -8.33 4.00 12.97
C LEU A 73 -7.18 4.03 13.99
N VAL A 74 -7.51 4.50 15.19
CA VAL A 74 -6.70 4.32 16.40
C VAL A 74 -7.57 3.71 17.51
N THR A 75 -6.99 2.79 18.27
CA THR A 75 -7.67 1.99 19.30
C THR A 75 -6.63 1.42 20.29
N ALA A 76 -7.06 0.61 21.26
CA ALA A 76 -6.16 -0.06 22.18
C ALA A 76 -5.51 -1.29 21.52
N ALA A 77 -4.22 -1.51 21.77
CA ALA A 77 -3.49 -2.66 21.21
C ALA A 77 -4.05 -3.99 21.74
N SER A 78 -4.45 -4.02 23.01
CA SER A 78 -5.08 -5.12 23.72
C SER A 78 -6.36 -5.65 23.05
N CYS A 79 -7.04 -4.85 22.21
CA CYS A 79 -8.17 -5.31 21.41
C CYS A 79 -7.81 -6.46 20.47
N PHE A 80 -6.61 -6.43 19.89
CA PHE A 80 -6.11 -7.44 18.94
C PHE A 80 -5.23 -8.52 19.58
N ALA A 81 -4.86 -8.36 20.84
CA ALA A 81 -4.06 -9.35 21.56
C ALA A 81 -4.82 -10.68 21.71
N ALA A 82 -4.08 -11.79 21.67
CA ALA A 82 -4.64 -13.12 21.93
C ALA A 82 -5.31 -13.18 23.32
N ASP A 83 -4.57 -12.72 24.34
CA ASP A 83 -5.10 -12.41 25.67
C ASP A 83 -4.93 -10.90 25.97
N PRO A 84 -6.03 -10.11 25.97
CA PRO A 84 -6.03 -8.69 26.33
C PRO A 84 -5.58 -8.41 27.78
N GLN A 85 -5.60 -9.39 28.67
CA GLN A 85 -5.22 -9.22 30.08
C GLN A 85 -3.74 -9.51 30.34
N SER A 86 -3.04 -10.16 29.41
CA SER A 86 -1.62 -10.53 29.51
C SER A 86 -0.65 -9.35 29.61
N GLY A 87 -1.09 -8.14 29.22
CA GLY A 87 -0.22 -6.97 29.07
C GLY A 87 0.73 -7.05 27.86
N THR A 88 0.64 -8.10 27.04
CA THR A 88 1.43 -8.27 25.82
C THR A 88 0.64 -7.77 24.61
N GLY A 89 1.25 -6.91 23.80
CA GLY A 89 0.61 -6.38 22.59
C GLY A 89 0.46 -7.43 21.47
N PRO A 90 -0.33 -7.13 20.42
CA PRO A 90 -0.39 -7.93 19.21
C PRO A 90 0.93 -7.81 18.44
N ALA A 91 1.19 -8.77 17.55
CA ALA A 91 2.19 -8.56 16.50
C ALA A 91 1.74 -7.41 15.56
N ALA A 92 2.70 -6.68 15.00
CA ALA A 92 2.44 -5.77 13.89
C ALA A 92 2.17 -6.59 12.61
N GLY A 93 1.35 -6.08 11.70
CA GLY A 93 0.93 -6.82 10.50
C GLY A 93 -0.58 -7.14 10.50
N LYS A 94 -0.97 -8.17 9.74
CA LYS A 94 -2.38 -8.59 9.58
C LYS A 94 -3.01 -9.01 10.92
N PRO A 95 -4.27 -8.61 11.24
CA PRO A 95 -4.97 -9.12 12.41
C PRO A 95 -5.06 -10.65 12.45
N ALA A 96 -4.74 -11.25 13.60
CA ALA A 96 -4.85 -12.70 13.82
C ALA A 96 -6.31 -13.22 13.81
N LEU A 97 -7.28 -12.33 14.02
CA LEU A 97 -8.71 -12.58 13.88
C LEU A 97 -9.29 -11.56 12.91
N LYS A 98 -10.17 -12.01 12.01
CA LYS A 98 -10.99 -11.12 11.16
C LYS A 98 -11.60 -10.03 12.03
N THR A 99 -11.37 -8.78 11.67
CA THR A 99 -11.90 -7.63 12.40
C THR A 99 -12.64 -6.73 11.43
N VAL A 100 -13.88 -6.38 11.77
CA VAL A 100 -14.71 -5.46 11.00
C VAL A 100 -14.88 -4.18 11.80
N ALA A 101 -14.53 -3.05 11.18
CA ALA A 101 -14.79 -1.73 11.71
C ALA A 101 -16.12 -1.19 11.18
N THR A 102 -16.89 -0.57 12.05
CA THR A 102 -18.09 0.21 11.73
C THR A 102 -17.87 1.64 12.20
N ILE A 103 -17.79 2.60 11.28
CA ILE A 103 -17.37 3.99 11.52
C ILE A 103 -18.54 4.95 11.24
N GLY A 104 -18.69 6.00 12.05
CA GLY A 104 -19.68 7.05 11.79
C GLY A 104 -21.12 6.67 12.05
N ARG A 105 -21.34 5.71 12.94
CA ARG A 105 -22.65 5.24 13.35
C ARG A 105 -22.88 5.44 14.83
N THR A 106 -23.67 6.45 15.17
CA THR A 106 -24.22 6.58 16.53
C THR A 106 -25.05 5.36 16.90
N ASP A 107 -25.96 4.89 16.05
CA ASP A 107 -26.58 3.56 16.17
C ASP A 107 -25.81 2.55 15.29
N PRO A 108 -25.06 1.58 15.86
CA PRO A 108 -24.26 0.64 15.07
C PRO A 108 -25.08 -0.31 14.20
N THR A 109 -26.39 -0.45 14.46
CA THR A 109 -27.32 -1.26 13.65
C THR A 109 -27.87 -0.51 12.43
N GLY A 110 -27.71 0.82 12.38
CA GLY A 110 -28.08 1.65 11.23
C GLY A 110 -27.22 1.38 9.99
N THR A 111 -27.65 1.91 8.84
CA THR A 111 -27.02 1.64 7.53
C THR A 111 -26.07 2.74 7.03
N GLY A 112 -25.98 3.89 7.72
CA GLY A 112 -25.09 5.01 7.35
C GLY A 112 -23.61 4.73 7.63
N GLY A 113 -22.77 5.77 7.54
CA GLY A 113 -21.34 5.66 7.86
C GLY A 113 -20.57 4.71 6.92
N HIS A 114 -19.49 4.11 7.42
CA HIS A 114 -18.61 3.21 6.65
C HIS A 114 -18.42 1.87 7.37
N VAL A 115 -18.25 0.79 6.61
CA VAL A 115 -17.91 -0.54 7.14
C VAL A 115 -16.80 -1.15 6.30
N ALA A 116 -15.71 -1.53 6.94
CA ALA A 116 -14.56 -2.13 6.28
C ALA A 116 -13.87 -3.16 7.20
N GLU A 117 -13.22 -4.15 6.60
CA GLU A 117 -12.31 -5.03 7.34
C GLU A 117 -11.05 -4.26 7.74
N VAL A 118 -10.43 -4.65 8.85
CA VAL A 118 -9.10 -4.16 9.24
C VAL A 118 -8.04 -5.07 8.62
N THR A 119 -7.11 -4.50 7.88
CA THR A 119 -6.09 -5.24 7.11
C THR A 119 -4.73 -5.25 7.80
N LEU A 120 -4.39 -4.20 8.56
CA LEU A 120 -3.05 -3.96 9.09
C LEU A 120 -3.10 -3.34 10.50
N ILE A 121 -2.32 -3.86 11.43
CA ILE A 121 -2.17 -3.36 12.82
C ILE A 121 -0.76 -2.83 13.04
N VAL A 122 -0.68 -1.62 13.59
CA VAL A 122 0.55 -0.93 13.98
C VAL A 122 0.51 -0.65 15.48
N PRO A 123 0.97 -1.59 16.33
CA PRO A 123 1.07 -1.38 17.77
C PRO A 123 2.18 -0.37 18.08
N ARG A 124 2.03 0.39 19.17
CA ARG A 124 3.05 1.32 19.68
C ARG A 124 3.80 0.68 20.84
N ALA A 125 5.12 0.82 20.87
CA ALA A 125 5.94 0.22 21.92
C ALA A 125 5.65 0.87 23.27
N GLY A 126 5.60 0.06 24.33
CA GLY A 126 5.34 0.48 25.71
C GLY A 126 3.92 1.00 26.00
N ARG A 127 3.01 1.01 25.00
CA ARG A 127 1.69 1.65 25.10
C ARG A 127 0.58 0.69 24.67
N ASP A 128 -0.55 0.70 25.37
CA ASP A 128 -1.76 -0.01 24.93
C ASP A 128 -2.49 0.78 23.84
N LEU A 129 -1.80 1.00 22.71
CA LEU A 129 -2.20 1.85 21.60
C LEU A 129 -1.82 1.16 20.29
N ALA A 130 -2.77 1.06 19.37
CA ALA A 130 -2.53 0.58 18.01
C ALA A 130 -3.27 1.45 17.00
N PHE A 131 -2.64 1.66 15.84
CA PHE A 131 -3.30 2.13 14.63
C PHE A 131 -3.74 0.92 13.82
N ALA A 132 -4.91 1.01 13.18
CA ALA A 132 -5.51 -0.08 12.44
C ALA A 132 -5.96 0.43 11.06
N ARG A 133 -5.41 -0.13 9.98
CA ARG A 133 -5.77 0.24 8.60
C ARG A 133 -7.03 -0.48 8.15
N LEU A 134 -7.90 0.24 7.46
CA LEU A 134 -9.11 -0.28 6.81
C LEU A 134 -8.77 -0.86 5.43
N ALA A 135 -9.56 -1.83 4.98
CA ALA A 135 -9.50 -2.40 3.62
C ALA A 135 -9.99 -1.43 2.54
N THR A 136 -10.82 -0.44 2.92
CA THR A 136 -11.31 0.62 2.03
C THR A 136 -11.41 1.93 2.81
N PRO A 137 -11.09 3.08 2.19
CA PRO A 137 -11.14 4.38 2.84
C PRO A 137 -12.56 4.78 3.23
N ALA A 138 -12.71 5.27 4.46
CA ALA A 138 -13.94 5.85 5.01
C ALA A 138 -14.18 7.28 4.45
N THR A 139 -14.28 7.38 3.12
CA THR A 139 -14.49 8.67 2.43
C THR A 139 -15.79 9.34 2.90
N GLY A 140 -15.77 10.67 3.00
CA GLY A 140 -16.90 11.45 3.52
C GLY A 140 -17.05 11.50 5.05
N ILE A 141 -16.25 10.73 5.82
CA ILE A 141 -16.19 10.85 7.28
C ILE A 141 -14.98 11.69 7.68
N THR A 142 -15.21 12.84 8.33
CA THR A 142 -14.14 13.71 8.85
C THR A 142 -13.40 13.03 10.02
N PRO A 143 -12.09 12.73 9.91
CA PRO A 143 -11.33 12.12 10.99
C PRO A 143 -11.07 13.09 12.15
N VAL A 144 -10.93 12.56 13.37
CA VAL A 144 -10.47 13.36 14.52
C VAL A 144 -8.96 13.55 14.47
N LYS A 145 -8.49 14.77 14.71
CA LYS A 145 -7.05 15.06 14.75
C LYS A 145 -6.44 14.57 16.06
N LEU A 146 -5.26 13.96 15.98
CA LEU A 146 -4.42 13.72 17.16
C LEU A 146 -4.01 15.07 17.77
N ALA A 147 -4.07 15.17 19.10
CA ALA A 147 -3.58 16.33 19.81
C ALA A 147 -2.06 16.48 19.64
N ALA A 148 -1.58 17.70 19.43
CA ALA A 148 -0.15 18.00 19.27
C ALA A 148 0.66 17.94 20.58
N GLY A 149 -0.01 17.76 21.73
CA GLY A 149 0.63 17.67 23.04
C GLY A 149 -0.36 17.32 24.14
N ALA A 150 0.20 16.90 25.28
CA ALA A 150 -0.52 16.31 26.39
C ALA A 150 -1.64 17.22 26.97
N PRO A 151 -2.67 16.63 27.58
CA PRO A 151 -3.54 17.31 28.53
C PRO A 151 -2.82 17.51 29.89
N ALA A 152 -3.38 18.36 30.75
CA ALA A 152 -2.89 18.65 32.09
C ALA A 152 -3.78 18.02 33.19
N ALA A 153 -3.20 17.69 34.34
CA ALA A 153 -3.99 17.21 35.48
C ALA A 153 -4.99 18.30 35.92
N GLY A 154 -6.24 17.91 36.12
CA GLY A 154 -7.39 18.80 36.32
C GLY A 154 -8.20 19.11 35.05
N ASP A 155 -7.69 18.81 33.84
CA ASP A 155 -8.47 18.96 32.61
C ASP A 155 -9.74 18.09 32.65
N THR A 156 -10.84 18.61 32.10
CA THR A 156 -12.00 17.78 31.72
C THR A 156 -11.75 17.19 30.34
N LEU A 157 -11.91 15.87 30.21
CA LEU A 157 -11.82 15.13 28.95
C LEU A 157 -13.14 14.42 28.66
N THR A 158 -13.62 14.48 27.42
CA THR A 158 -14.83 13.77 27.00
C THR A 158 -14.43 12.39 26.47
N VAL A 159 -15.02 11.34 27.02
CA VAL A 159 -14.75 9.93 26.67
C VAL A 159 -15.95 9.39 25.90
N LEU A 160 -15.70 8.73 24.76
CA LEU A 160 -16.75 8.06 23.97
C LEU A 160 -16.57 6.54 23.98
N GLY A 161 -17.67 5.79 23.87
CA GLY A 161 -17.61 4.34 23.74
C GLY A 161 -18.92 3.62 23.37
N TYR A 162 -18.77 2.41 22.84
CA TYR A 162 -19.84 1.46 22.50
C TYR A 162 -19.90 0.28 23.49
N GLY A 163 -19.23 0.38 24.64
CA GLY A 163 -19.20 -0.66 25.67
C GLY A 163 -20.49 -0.79 26.45
N ARG A 164 -20.55 -1.74 27.38
CA ARG A 164 -21.74 -1.96 28.23
C ARG A 164 -22.02 -0.75 29.13
N THR A 165 -23.28 -0.57 29.50
CA THR A 165 -23.75 0.52 30.38
C THR A 165 -23.86 0.05 31.85
N SER A 166 -24.46 0.85 32.73
CA SER A 166 -24.95 0.41 34.05
C SER A 166 -26.17 -0.53 33.99
N THR A 167 -26.87 -0.58 32.86
CA THR A 167 -28.20 -1.21 32.68
C THR A 167 -28.35 -2.11 31.44
N ALA A 168 -27.45 -2.04 30.45
CA ALA A 168 -27.48 -2.80 29.20
C ALA A 168 -26.10 -3.41 28.88
N TRP A 169 -26.07 -4.66 28.41
CA TRP A 169 -24.85 -5.40 28.07
C TRP A 169 -24.25 -5.03 26.72
N VAL A 170 -25.11 -4.76 25.74
CA VAL A 170 -24.78 -4.23 24.42
C VAL A 170 -25.75 -3.08 24.22
N PRO A 171 -25.30 -1.82 24.24
CA PRO A 171 -26.16 -0.68 23.99
C PRO A 171 -26.37 -0.48 22.50
N ASP A 172 -27.56 0.01 22.15
CA ASP A 172 -27.96 0.27 20.76
C ASP A 172 -27.39 1.60 20.22
N ARG A 173 -26.55 2.31 21.00
CA ARG A 173 -25.97 3.61 20.62
C ARG A 173 -24.54 3.82 21.14
N LEU A 174 -23.78 4.69 20.47
CA LEU A 174 -22.62 5.42 20.97
C LEU A 174 -23.07 6.40 22.06
N ASN A 175 -22.19 6.61 23.04
CA ASN A 175 -22.45 7.50 24.15
C ASN A 175 -21.17 8.23 24.59
N GLU A 176 -21.35 9.30 25.35
CA GLU A 176 -20.30 10.20 25.84
C GLU A 176 -20.44 10.49 27.34
N ALA A 177 -19.32 10.66 28.04
CA ALA A 177 -19.29 11.23 29.39
C ALA A 177 -18.01 12.05 29.63
N ASP A 178 -18.04 12.95 30.61
CA ASP A 178 -16.89 13.75 31.02
C ASP A 178 -16.10 13.06 32.14
N PHE A 179 -14.77 13.12 32.06
CA PHE A 179 -13.83 12.64 33.07
C PHE A 179 -12.91 13.76 33.53
N THR A 180 -12.56 13.76 34.81
CA THR A 180 -11.47 14.58 35.36
C THR A 180 -10.16 13.82 35.18
N LEU A 181 -9.14 14.49 34.63
CA LEU A 181 -7.81 13.93 34.48
C LEU A 181 -7.03 14.03 35.81
N ASP A 182 -6.78 12.89 36.46
CA ASP A 182 -6.11 12.83 37.77
C ASP A 182 -4.58 12.95 37.64
N ALA A 183 -3.99 12.23 36.67
CA ALA A 183 -2.53 12.19 36.47
C ALA A 183 -2.13 11.85 35.02
N VAL A 184 -0.93 12.32 34.63
CA VAL A 184 -0.35 12.14 33.29
C VAL A 184 1.04 11.53 33.43
N THR A 185 1.32 10.47 32.67
CA THR A 185 2.67 9.89 32.50
C THR A 185 3.14 10.03 31.06
N ALA A 186 4.31 9.48 30.71
CA ALA A 186 4.80 9.43 29.32
C ALA A 186 3.87 8.67 28.35
N ASP A 187 3.08 7.73 28.89
CA ASP A 187 2.38 6.69 28.13
C ASP A 187 0.89 6.57 28.47
N THR A 188 0.49 7.02 29.66
CA THR A 188 -0.88 6.83 30.19
C THR A 188 -1.45 8.09 30.81
N LEU A 189 -2.78 8.19 30.76
CA LEU A 189 -3.60 9.09 31.56
C LEU A 189 -4.33 8.27 32.62
N ALA A 190 -4.37 8.73 33.86
CA ALA A 190 -5.26 8.21 34.90
C ALA A 190 -6.39 9.22 35.12
N MET A 191 -7.64 8.76 35.07
CA MET A 191 -8.81 9.64 35.06
C MET A 191 -9.99 9.04 35.84
N THR A 192 -10.84 9.90 36.38
CA THR A 192 -12.01 9.54 37.18
C THR A 192 -13.25 10.24 36.63
N GLY A 193 -14.40 9.55 36.63
CA GLY A 193 -15.68 10.10 36.17
C GLY A 193 -16.02 11.42 36.88
N LYS A 194 -16.59 12.38 36.14
CA LYS A 194 -16.91 13.72 36.67
C LYS A 194 -18.14 13.70 37.58
N THR A 195 -19.03 12.73 37.39
CA THR A 195 -20.17 12.42 38.25
C THR A 195 -20.05 11.00 38.84
N ASP A 196 -20.94 10.67 39.78
CA ASP A 196 -21.02 9.34 40.37
C ASP A 196 -21.60 8.28 39.41
N ASP A 197 -22.19 8.64 38.28
CA ASP A 197 -22.66 7.63 37.34
C ASP A 197 -21.55 7.26 36.33
N ASP A 198 -20.65 8.22 36.00
CA ASP A 198 -19.60 8.15 34.98
C ASP A 198 -18.55 7.03 35.19
N ALA A 199 -18.51 6.02 34.31
CA ALA A 199 -17.45 5.01 34.29
C ALA A 199 -17.20 4.35 32.91
N VAL A 200 -15.91 4.14 32.59
CA VAL A 200 -15.47 3.34 31.44
C VAL A 200 -15.73 1.85 31.69
N CYS A 201 -16.38 1.18 30.76
CA CYS A 201 -16.85 -0.21 30.89
C CYS A 201 -16.28 -1.15 29.81
N LYS A 202 -16.48 -2.47 29.97
CA LYS A 202 -16.07 -3.47 28.95
C LYS A 202 -16.70 -3.14 27.59
N GLY A 203 -15.87 -3.06 26.56
CA GLY A 203 -16.23 -2.63 25.19
C GLY A 203 -15.95 -1.16 24.88
N ASP A 204 -15.76 -0.32 25.90
CA ASP A 204 -15.26 1.06 25.73
C ASP A 204 -13.74 1.10 25.51
N THR A 205 -13.03 0.00 25.76
CA THR A 205 -11.60 -0.18 25.44
C THR A 205 -11.34 0.17 23.97
N GLY A 206 -10.33 1.00 23.74
CA GLY A 206 -9.99 1.63 22.46
C GLY A 206 -10.81 2.89 22.12
N GLY A 207 -11.88 3.19 22.86
CA GLY A 207 -12.72 4.36 22.66
C GLY A 207 -11.96 5.68 22.87
N PRO A 208 -12.30 6.73 22.10
CA PRO A 208 -11.53 7.96 22.11
C PRO A 208 -11.72 8.77 23.39
N VAL A 209 -10.61 9.31 23.89
CA VAL A 209 -10.56 10.30 24.96
C VAL A 209 -10.16 11.64 24.33
N LEU A 210 -11.06 12.60 24.39
CA LEU A 210 -11.03 13.84 23.63
C LEU A 210 -10.81 15.04 24.54
N ARG A 211 -9.93 15.96 24.12
CA ARG A 211 -9.93 17.34 24.61
C ARG A 211 -10.81 18.18 23.69
N ARG A 212 -11.76 18.90 24.26
CA ARG A 212 -12.57 19.89 23.56
C ARG A 212 -11.87 21.25 23.60
N ALA A 213 -11.81 21.94 22.46
CA ALA A 213 -11.32 23.32 22.37
C ALA A 213 -12.48 24.32 22.53
N ASP A 214 -12.15 25.59 22.79
CA ASP A 214 -13.12 26.66 23.01
C ASP A 214 -14.02 26.94 21.78
N ASP A 215 -13.52 26.64 20.57
CA ASP A 215 -14.27 26.69 19.31
C ASP A 215 -15.25 25.52 19.12
N GLY A 216 -15.30 24.60 20.09
CA GLY A 216 -16.14 23.41 20.09
C GLY A 216 -15.55 22.21 19.35
N THR A 217 -14.37 22.33 18.73
CA THR A 217 -13.70 21.20 18.06
C THR A 217 -13.10 20.20 19.06
N TYR A 218 -12.88 18.96 18.62
CA TYR A 218 -12.28 17.90 19.43
C TYR A 218 -10.92 17.48 18.87
N ALA A 219 -9.97 17.23 19.78
CA ALA A 219 -8.69 16.61 19.48
C ALA A 219 -8.48 15.37 20.36
N LEU A 220 -8.03 14.27 19.75
CA LEU A 220 -7.79 13.01 20.44
C LEU A 220 -6.50 13.08 21.26
N VAL A 221 -6.61 12.88 22.59
CA VAL A 221 -5.44 12.83 23.49
C VAL A 221 -5.05 11.40 23.85
N ALA A 222 -6.01 10.48 23.95
CA ALA A 222 -5.76 9.10 24.35
C ALA A 222 -6.88 8.15 23.85
N VAL A 223 -6.68 6.85 24.04
CA VAL A 223 -7.71 5.82 23.89
C VAL A 223 -7.90 5.08 25.22
N ASN A 224 -9.13 4.71 25.57
CA ASN A 224 -9.42 3.91 26.76
C ASN A 224 -8.63 2.59 26.75
N SER A 225 -7.94 2.24 27.83
CA SER A 225 -7.24 0.95 27.95
C SER A 225 -7.96 0.04 28.95
N ARG A 226 -8.00 0.45 30.22
CA ARG A 226 -8.49 -0.36 31.34
C ARG A 226 -9.24 0.48 32.36
N SER A 227 -10.13 -0.13 33.13
CA SER A 227 -10.82 0.52 34.25
C SER A 227 -11.14 -0.47 35.36
N TRP A 228 -11.50 0.06 36.53
CA TRP A 228 -11.99 -0.73 37.65
C TRP A 228 -13.42 -1.27 37.45
N GLN A 229 -14.18 -0.77 36.47
CA GLN A 229 -15.57 -1.20 36.17
C GLN A 229 -16.62 -0.91 37.26
N GLY A 230 -16.34 -0.07 38.27
CA GLY A 230 -17.39 0.37 39.20
C GLY A 230 -18.45 1.21 38.48
N GLY A 231 -19.73 0.94 38.73
CA GLY A 231 -20.86 1.54 37.99
C GLY A 231 -21.31 0.76 36.75
N CYS A 232 -20.49 -0.15 36.21
CA CYS A 232 -20.85 -0.97 35.04
C CYS A 232 -21.78 -2.15 35.40
N LEU A 233 -22.70 -2.49 34.50
CA LEU A 233 -23.65 -3.61 34.68
C LEU A 233 -22.94 -4.92 35.04
N GLY A 234 -23.39 -5.59 36.09
CA GLY A 234 -22.80 -6.87 36.54
C GLY A 234 -21.40 -6.74 37.14
N SER A 235 -21.00 -5.54 37.58
CA SER A 235 -19.83 -5.31 38.43
C SER A 235 -20.25 -5.07 39.88
N THR A 236 -19.45 -5.54 40.83
CA THR A 236 -19.59 -5.23 42.27
C THR A 236 -18.48 -4.31 42.78
N GLU A 237 -17.60 -3.86 41.90
CA GLU A 237 -16.54 -2.89 42.22
C GLU A 237 -17.15 -1.50 42.45
N THR A 238 -16.54 -0.70 43.32
CA THR A 238 -16.98 0.68 43.62
C THR A 238 -16.01 1.73 43.08
N ARG A 239 -14.76 1.36 42.82
CA ARG A 239 -13.77 2.25 42.17
C ARG A 239 -14.17 2.50 40.72
N ARG A 240 -14.23 3.77 40.31
CA ARG A 240 -14.58 4.21 38.94
C ARG A 240 -13.40 4.70 38.10
N GLY A 241 -12.20 4.73 38.67
CA GLY A 241 -10.99 5.15 37.97
C GLY A 241 -10.72 4.34 36.70
N ALA A 242 -10.28 5.03 35.65
CA ALA A 242 -9.90 4.49 34.37
C ALA A 242 -8.46 4.90 34.00
N VAL A 243 -7.85 4.14 33.09
CA VAL A 243 -6.55 4.44 32.51
C VAL A 243 -6.69 4.40 30.99
N ALA A 244 -6.22 5.46 30.34
CA ALA A 244 -6.18 5.60 28.90
C ALA A 244 -4.72 5.60 28.40
N ALA A 245 -4.46 5.04 27.23
CA ALA A 245 -3.16 5.05 26.57
C ALA A 245 -3.00 6.31 25.70
N ARG A 246 -1.92 7.05 25.90
CA ARG A 246 -1.69 8.35 25.24
C ARG A 246 -1.46 8.21 23.74
N ALA A 247 -2.31 8.89 22.97
CA ALA A 247 -2.27 8.98 21.51
C ALA A 247 -1.73 10.33 21.02
N ASP A 248 -1.73 11.37 21.87
CA ASP A 248 -1.18 12.69 21.55
C ASP A 248 0.28 12.62 21.08
N GLY A 249 0.63 13.45 20.09
CA GLY A 249 1.96 13.49 19.46
C GLY A 249 2.40 12.21 18.73
N SER A 250 1.57 11.16 18.69
CA SER A 250 1.96 9.87 18.10
C SER A 250 1.97 9.93 16.57
N PRO A 251 2.93 9.27 15.90
CA PRO A 251 2.89 9.11 14.46
C PRO A 251 1.60 8.40 14.01
N GLY A 252 1.12 8.69 12.81
CA GLY A 252 0.09 7.89 12.14
C GLY A 252 0.63 6.52 11.76
N GLY A 253 -0.25 5.61 11.32
CA GLY A 253 0.13 4.23 10.98
C GLY A 253 1.29 4.13 9.98
N ALA A 254 1.29 4.99 8.95
CA ALA A 254 2.32 5.08 7.90
C ALA A 254 3.05 6.45 7.85
N THR A 255 2.81 7.37 8.81
CA THR A 255 3.15 8.80 8.65
C THR A 255 3.74 9.42 9.92
N LEU A 256 4.81 10.21 9.77
CA LEU A 256 5.39 11.08 10.82
C LEU A 256 5.26 12.54 10.39
N THR A 257 4.43 13.33 11.08
CA THR A 257 4.21 14.75 10.75
C THR A 257 5.17 15.69 11.49
N ALA A 258 5.33 16.92 10.99
CA ALA A 258 6.28 17.90 11.53
C ALA A 258 6.10 18.14 13.04
N GLY A 259 7.16 17.90 13.81
CA GLY A 259 7.19 18.00 15.27
C GLY A 259 6.90 16.69 16.02
N GLN A 260 6.59 15.59 15.32
CA GLN A 260 6.41 14.27 15.93
C GLN A 260 7.72 13.47 16.03
N THR A 261 7.69 12.46 16.90
CA THR A 261 8.82 11.54 17.15
C THR A 261 8.35 10.09 17.12
N LEU A 262 9.03 9.26 16.33
CA LEU A 262 8.97 7.80 16.39
C LEU A 262 9.91 7.35 17.53
N ARG A 263 9.34 6.78 18.60
CA ARG A 263 10.12 6.36 19.78
C ARG A 263 10.84 5.05 19.50
N SER A 264 11.87 4.74 20.28
CA SER A 264 12.52 3.42 20.25
C SER A 264 11.50 2.29 20.44
N GLY A 265 11.47 1.33 19.51
CA GLY A 265 10.49 0.26 19.39
C GLY A 265 9.22 0.60 18.59
N ASP A 266 8.90 1.87 18.32
CA ASP A 266 7.76 2.22 17.46
C ASP A 266 8.08 1.93 15.97
N SER A 267 7.04 1.81 15.15
CA SER A 267 7.18 1.58 13.71
C SER A 267 6.14 2.34 12.88
N LEU A 268 6.44 2.61 11.61
CA LEU A 268 5.43 2.91 10.58
C LEU A 268 5.30 1.66 9.70
N LEU A 269 4.10 1.30 9.29
CA LEU A 269 3.89 0.17 8.36
C LEU A 269 3.05 0.64 7.18
N SER A 270 3.39 0.11 6.01
CA SER A 270 2.62 0.19 4.78
C SER A 270 2.32 -1.24 4.29
N ASN A 271 1.86 -1.38 3.05
CA ASN A 271 1.49 -2.67 2.49
C ASN A 271 2.70 -3.56 2.13
N ALA A 272 3.80 -3.01 1.60
CA ALA A 272 5.00 -3.77 1.24
C ALA A 272 6.17 -3.69 2.24
N ALA A 273 6.19 -2.67 3.12
CA ALA A 273 7.32 -2.45 4.04
C ALA A 273 6.97 -1.88 5.41
N LYS A 274 8.01 -1.79 6.25
CA LYS A 274 7.97 -1.29 7.63
C LYS A 274 9.17 -0.41 7.92
N VAL A 275 8.94 0.79 8.43
CA VAL A 275 9.96 1.63 9.07
C VAL A 275 10.00 1.31 10.55
N THR A 276 11.16 1.00 11.11
CA THR A 276 11.32 0.71 12.55
C THR A 276 12.39 1.61 13.15
N MET A 277 12.07 2.30 14.24
CA MET A 277 13.08 2.88 15.14
C MET A 277 13.48 1.78 16.13
N GLY A 278 14.61 1.12 15.89
CA GLY A 278 15.07 -0.04 16.64
C GLY A 278 15.33 0.23 18.12
N THR A 279 15.29 -0.84 18.93
CA THR A 279 15.69 -0.80 20.34
C THR A 279 17.20 -0.69 20.54
N ASP A 280 17.96 -1.03 19.50
CA ASP A 280 19.40 -0.82 19.34
C ASP A 280 19.77 0.61 18.90
N GLY A 281 18.79 1.41 18.48
CA GLY A 281 18.97 2.80 18.07
C GLY A 281 19.12 3.04 16.57
N ASP A 282 18.88 2.05 15.70
CA ASP A 282 18.89 2.25 14.24
C ASP A 282 17.49 2.52 13.67
N LEU A 283 17.37 3.50 12.76
CA LEU A 283 16.17 3.66 11.93
C LEU A 283 16.34 2.82 10.66
N THR A 284 15.42 1.89 10.43
CA THR A 284 15.50 0.92 9.32
C THR A 284 14.23 0.90 8.49
N VAL A 285 14.34 0.63 7.19
CA VAL A 285 13.23 0.19 6.33
C VAL A 285 13.41 -1.31 6.05
N SER A 286 12.35 -2.10 6.20
CA SER A 286 12.36 -3.54 5.95
C SER A 286 11.15 -3.99 5.13
N SER A 287 11.36 -4.81 4.10
CA SER A 287 10.28 -5.38 3.26
C SER A 287 9.53 -6.50 3.98
N ASN A 288 8.37 -6.89 3.43
CA ASN A 288 7.63 -8.07 3.88
C ASN A 288 8.44 -9.39 3.74
N ALA A 289 9.44 -9.44 2.85
CA ALA A 289 10.38 -10.55 2.72
C ALA A 289 11.32 -10.70 3.94
N GLY A 290 11.26 -9.77 4.90
CA GLY A 290 11.98 -9.83 6.17
C GLY A 290 13.44 -9.37 6.08
N LYS A 291 13.80 -8.63 5.02
CA LYS A 291 15.13 -8.04 4.85
C LYS A 291 15.10 -6.54 5.11
N THR A 292 16.20 -5.99 5.62
CA THR A 292 16.40 -4.55 5.76
C THR A 292 16.89 -4.00 4.43
N LEU A 293 16.08 -3.15 3.80
CA LEU A 293 16.41 -2.47 2.53
C LEU A 293 17.22 -1.19 2.77
N TRP A 294 16.99 -0.49 3.88
CA TRP A 294 17.71 0.74 4.22
C TRP A 294 17.96 0.86 5.73
N SER A 295 19.07 1.50 6.11
CA SER A 295 19.49 1.74 7.50
C SER A 295 20.11 3.13 7.63
N SER A 296 19.80 3.82 8.73
CA SER A 296 20.46 5.07 9.09
C SER A 296 21.91 4.90 9.58
N GLY A 297 22.36 3.66 9.83
CA GLY A 297 23.68 3.33 10.34
C GLY A 297 23.89 3.69 11.82
N THR A 298 22.82 3.88 12.60
CA THR A 298 22.89 4.41 13.98
C THR A 298 22.73 3.34 15.06
N ALA A 299 22.84 2.06 14.71
CA ALA A 299 22.85 0.94 15.65
C ALA A 299 23.91 1.11 16.76
N GLY A 300 23.60 0.66 17.97
CA GLY A 300 24.45 0.80 19.17
C GLY A 300 24.10 1.98 20.08
N HIS A 301 23.01 2.70 19.79
CA HIS A 301 22.51 3.86 20.54
C HIS A 301 21.11 3.57 21.14
N PRO A 302 20.99 2.60 22.08
CA PRO A 302 19.70 2.17 22.59
C PRO A 302 18.88 3.32 23.20
N GLY A 303 17.60 3.37 22.87
CA GLY A 303 16.71 4.47 23.25
C GLY A 303 16.78 5.71 22.35
N ALA A 304 17.57 5.70 21.26
CA ALA A 304 17.52 6.72 20.24
C ALA A 304 16.11 6.83 19.60
N THR A 305 15.83 7.99 19.01
CA THR A 305 14.51 8.31 18.43
C THR A 305 14.64 9.00 17.08
N ALA A 306 13.70 8.75 16.18
CA ALA A 306 13.61 9.44 14.90
C ALA A 306 12.54 10.54 14.97
N ALA A 307 12.90 11.78 14.62
CA ALA A 307 12.01 12.93 14.74
C ALA A 307 12.03 13.77 13.47
N LEU A 308 10.85 14.17 13.00
CA LEU A 308 10.69 15.15 11.94
C LEU A 308 10.62 16.54 12.57
N SER A 309 11.60 17.39 12.30
CA SER A 309 11.61 18.76 12.81
C SER A 309 10.47 19.61 12.20
N LYS A 310 10.12 20.75 12.83
CA LYS A 310 9.15 21.70 12.25
C LYS A 310 9.60 22.27 10.89
N ALA A 311 10.92 22.29 10.64
CA ALA A 311 11.51 22.68 9.38
C ALA A 311 11.53 21.54 8.33
N GLY A 312 11.06 20.33 8.67
CA GLY A 312 10.98 19.19 7.76
C GLY A 312 12.22 18.32 7.66
N ASN A 313 13.34 18.66 8.30
CA ASN A 313 14.48 17.74 8.40
C ASN A 313 14.12 16.53 9.30
N LEU A 314 14.22 15.32 8.76
CA LEU A 314 14.16 14.05 9.50
C LEU A 314 15.53 13.76 10.12
N SER A 315 15.56 13.38 11.39
CA SER A 315 16.81 13.09 12.11
C SER A 315 16.65 11.95 13.11
N VAL A 316 17.69 11.12 13.27
CA VAL A 316 17.83 10.18 14.38
C VAL A 316 18.70 10.82 15.45
N LYS A 317 18.24 10.79 16.70
CA LYS A 317 18.92 11.39 17.85
C LYS A 317 19.07 10.42 18.99
N SER A 318 20.24 10.44 19.62
CA SER A 318 20.52 9.71 20.86
C SER A 318 19.68 10.24 22.05
N PRO A 319 19.59 9.49 23.17
CA PRO A 319 18.84 9.92 24.35
C PRO A 319 19.30 11.25 24.98
N ASP A 320 20.57 11.63 24.80
CA ASP A 320 21.14 12.91 25.25
C ASP A 320 20.98 14.05 24.23
N GLY A 321 20.40 13.76 23.06
CA GLY A 321 20.01 14.75 22.05
C GLY A 321 21.03 15.01 20.94
N ALA A 322 22.16 14.29 20.90
CA ALA A 322 23.09 14.37 19.77
C ALA A 322 22.43 13.83 18.49
N VAL A 323 22.70 14.47 17.35
CA VAL A 323 22.24 14.01 16.04
C VAL A 323 23.17 12.91 15.56
N LEU A 324 22.62 11.71 15.36
CA LEU A 324 23.35 10.53 14.88
C LEU A 324 23.28 10.43 13.36
N TRP A 325 22.12 10.76 12.78
CA TRP A 325 21.86 10.81 11.35
C TRP A 325 20.81 11.89 11.05
N GLU A 326 20.88 12.50 9.85
CA GLU A 326 19.84 13.41 9.36
C GLU A 326 19.73 13.42 7.83
N SER A 327 18.52 13.69 7.34
CA SER A 327 18.18 13.80 5.91
C SER A 327 18.74 15.05 5.22
N LYS A 328 19.15 16.08 5.99
CA LYS A 328 19.74 17.36 5.53
C LYS A 328 18.84 18.21 4.62
N ILE A 329 17.54 17.93 4.54
CA ILE A 329 16.58 18.69 3.72
C ILE A 329 15.76 19.70 4.55
N SER A 330 15.01 20.55 3.85
CA SER A 330 14.07 21.52 4.45
C SER A 330 12.71 21.39 3.77
N ALA A 331 11.71 20.96 4.53
CA ALA A 331 10.35 20.68 4.09
C ALA A 331 9.35 21.19 5.15
N SER A 332 9.34 22.51 5.39
CA SER A 332 8.50 23.13 6.42
C SER A 332 7.02 22.76 6.25
N GLY A 333 6.40 22.24 7.32
CA GLY A 333 5.02 21.73 7.28
C GLY A 333 4.84 20.38 6.55
N GLY A 334 5.91 19.76 6.08
CA GLY A 334 5.92 18.44 5.45
C GLY A 334 5.73 17.26 6.42
N ARG A 335 5.87 16.05 5.87
CA ARG A 335 5.72 14.78 6.58
C ARG A 335 6.70 13.73 6.06
N VAL A 336 7.10 12.77 6.89
CA VAL A 336 7.58 11.47 6.42
C VAL A 336 6.36 10.63 6.08
N LEU A 337 6.37 9.98 4.93
CA LEU A 337 5.39 8.99 4.52
C LEU A 337 6.14 7.71 4.15
N LEU A 338 5.69 6.57 4.69
CA LEU A 338 6.01 5.27 4.13
C LEU A 338 4.94 4.94 3.08
N GLN A 339 5.31 4.97 1.81
CA GLN A 339 4.43 4.62 0.69
C GLN A 339 4.13 3.11 0.70
N ASP A 340 3.04 2.70 0.08
CA ASP A 340 2.62 1.29 0.08
C ASP A 340 3.53 0.38 -0.73
N ARG A 341 4.10 0.87 -1.84
CA ARG A 341 5.27 0.31 -2.55
C ARG A 341 6.58 0.27 -1.74
N GLY A 342 6.54 0.50 -0.44
CA GLY A 342 7.65 0.27 0.50
C GLY A 342 8.68 1.40 0.70
N ASN A 343 8.61 2.48 -0.08
CA ASN A 343 9.57 3.58 -0.01
C ASN A 343 9.25 4.60 1.12
N MET A 344 10.25 4.99 1.90
CA MET A 344 10.14 6.05 2.91
C MET A 344 10.58 7.39 2.32
N VAL A 345 9.65 8.34 2.20
CA VAL A 345 9.91 9.67 1.61
C VAL A 345 9.69 10.79 2.62
N VAL A 346 10.45 11.88 2.52
CA VAL A 346 10.07 13.16 3.13
C VAL A 346 9.38 14.00 2.07
N ARG A 347 8.10 14.30 2.31
CA ARG A 347 7.19 14.97 1.37
C ARG A 347 6.80 16.35 1.90
N THR A 348 6.88 17.36 1.05
CA THR A 348 6.50 18.75 1.36
C THR A 348 4.99 18.90 1.59
N ALA A 349 4.56 20.04 2.12
CA ALA A 349 3.15 20.34 2.29
C ALA A 349 2.37 20.41 0.96
N SER A 350 3.04 20.73 -0.15
CA SER A 350 2.47 20.73 -1.51
C SER A 350 2.44 19.35 -2.17
N GLY A 351 3.06 18.32 -1.57
CA GLY A 351 3.04 16.96 -2.11
C GLY A 351 4.24 16.58 -2.99
N GLU A 352 5.34 17.31 -2.92
CA GLU A 352 6.60 16.98 -3.61
C GLU A 352 7.52 16.16 -2.70
N ASN A 353 8.13 15.08 -3.19
CA ASN A 353 9.17 14.36 -2.45
C ASN A 353 10.50 15.10 -2.57
N VAL A 354 11.19 15.32 -1.44
CA VAL A 354 12.49 16.01 -1.38
C VAL A 354 13.60 15.17 -0.76
N TRP A 355 13.26 13.99 -0.26
CA TRP A 355 14.19 12.95 0.18
C TRP A 355 13.48 11.60 0.09
N SER A 356 14.22 10.56 -0.24
CA SER A 356 13.71 9.20 -0.44
C SER A 356 14.71 8.19 0.15
N SER A 357 14.22 7.03 0.61
CA SER A 357 15.08 5.90 0.99
C SER A 357 15.40 4.99 -0.20
N ASN A 358 14.71 5.17 -1.32
CA ASN A 358 14.80 4.39 -2.57
C ASN A 358 14.62 2.87 -2.35
N THR A 359 13.71 2.53 -1.43
CA THR A 359 13.40 1.14 -1.05
C THR A 359 12.09 0.67 -1.67
N VAL A 360 11.90 0.93 -2.97
CA VAL A 360 10.68 0.54 -3.68
C VAL A 360 10.67 -0.97 -3.89
N VAL A 361 9.64 -1.65 -3.39
CA VAL A 361 9.36 -3.04 -3.74
C VAL A 361 8.62 -3.03 -5.07
N ARG A 362 9.28 -3.46 -6.16
CA ARG A 362 8.74 -3.42 -7.52
C ARG A 362 8.19 -4.78 -7.94
N GLY A 363 7.12 -4.78 -8.73
CA GLY A 363 6.65 -6.00 -9.42
C GLY A 363 6.10 -7.10 -8.50
N ASP A 364 5.97 -6.86 -7.20
CA ASP A 364 5.36 -7.74 -6.19
C ASP A 364 3.85 -7.83 -6.44
N HIS A 365 3.34 -9.03 -6.73
CA HIS A 365 1.93 -9.20 -7.10
C HIS A 365 1.10 -9.86 -5.99
N ASP A 366 1.71 -10.61 -5.06
CA ASP A 366 1.01 -11.23 -3.92
C ASP A 366 1.22 -10.53 -2.57
N GLY A 367 2.15 -9.57 -2.50
CA GLY A 367 2.48 -8.75 -1.34
C GLY A 367 3.49 -9.39 -0.39
N ASP A 368 4.21 -10.45 -0.79
CA ASP A 368 5.20 -11.14 0.06
C ASP A 368 6.55 -10.38 0.20
N GLY A 369 6.71 -9.25 -0.51
CA GLY A 369 7.86 -8.36 -0.43
C GLY A 369 8.99 -8.71 -1.40
N ARG A 370 8.67 -9.43 -2.48
CA ARG A 370 9.57 -9.86 -3.57
C ARG A 370 8.94 -9.49 -4.90
N SER A 371 9.75 -9.29 -5.93
CA SER A 371 9.24 -9.19 -7.29
C SER A 371 8.67 -10.52 -7.78
N ASP A 372 7.66 -10.42 -8.64
CA ASP A 372 7.07 -11.53 -9.38
C ASP A 372 7.14 -11.30 -10.90
N VAL A 373 6.90 -12.34 -11.70
CA VAL A 373 6.76 -12.20 -13.15
C VAL A 373 5.32 -12.44 -13.58
N THR A 374 4.64 -11.41 -14.08
CA THR A 374 3.33 -11.57 -14.73
C THR A 374 3.51 -11.75 -16.23
N THR A 375 2.72 -12.65 -16.79
CA THR A 375 2.69 -12.96 -18.21
C THR A 375 1.28 -13.06 -18.75
N TRP A 376 1.13 -12.83 -20.04
CA TRP A 376 -0.08 -13.06 -20.80
C TRP A 376 0.09 -14.30 -21.68
N TYR A 377 -0.91 -15.16 -21.73
CA TYR A 377 -0.91 -16.42 -22.45
C TYR A 377 -2.04 -16.47 -23.48
N ASP A 378 -1.67 -16.53 -24.76
CA ASP A 378 -2.56 -16.65 -25.92
C ASP A 378 -2.84 -18.14 -26.21
N TYR A 379 -4.07 -18.60 -25.96
CA TYR A 379 -4.44 -20.00 -26.23
C TYR A 379 -4.82 -20.18 -27.69
N SER A 380 -4.46 -21.33 -28.27
CA SER A 380 -4.82 -21.69 -29.65
C SER A 380 -6.34 -21.85 -29.92
N ASP A 381 -7.17 -21.83 -28.87
CA ASP A 381 -8.63 -21.77 -28.97
C ASP A 381 -9.19 -20.32 -28.96
N GLY A 382 -8.30 -19.32 -28.93
CA GLY A 382 -8.60 -17.90 -28.97
C GLY A 382 -8.91 -17.26 -27.61
N ARG A 383 -8.79 -18.00 -26.50
CA ARG A 383 -8.81 -17.45 -25.13
C ARG A 383 -7.49 -16.79 -24.78
N ASP A 384 -7.54 -15.91 -23.79
CA ASP A 384 -6.37 -15.26 -23.20
C ASP A 384 -6.38 -15.44 -21.68
N ALA A 385 -5.21 -15.51 -21.04
CA ALA A 385 -5.11 -15.50 -19.58
C ALA A 385 -3.87 -14.74 -19.09
N ALA A 386 -3.98 -14.12 -17.91
CA ALA A 386 -2.83 -13.66 -17.16
C ALA A 386 -2.35 -14.77 -16.21
N PHE A 387 -1.02 -14.91 -16.10
CA PHE A 387 -0.37 -15.80 -15.15
C PHE A 387 0.72 -15.05 -14.41
N SER A 388 0.64 -15.05 -13.09
CA SER A 388 1.63 -14.49 -12.18
C SER A 388 2.51 -15.63 -11.65
N PHE A 389 3.84 -15.46 -11.72
CA PHE A 389 4.84 -16.42 -11.26
C PHE A 389 5.47 -15.90 -9.97
N PRO A 390 4.96 -16.31 -8.78
CA PRO A 390 5.48 -15.80 -7.53
C PRO A 390 6.83 -16.44 -7.15
N THR A 391 7.65 -15.77 -6.34
CA THR A 391 9.00 -16.26 -5.97
C THR A 391 9.09 -16.88 -4.57
N GLY A 392 9.93 -17.90 -4.40
CA GLY A 392 10.22 -18.54 -3.11
C GLY A 392 11.25 -17.75 -2.28
N THR A 393 11.42 -18.13 -1.01
CA THR A 393 12.38 -17.48 -0.08
C THR A 393 13.85 -17.59 -0.49
N ASP A 394 14.15 -18.37 -1.52
CA ASP A 394 15.46 -18.60 -2.14
C ASP A 394 15.57 -18.00 -3.55
N GLY A 395 14.62 -17.13 -3.93
CA GLY A 395 14.51 -16.53 -5.25
C GLY A 395 13.98 -17.46 -6.34
N SER A 396 13.65 -18.72 -6.03
CA SER A 396 13.17 -19.68 -7.04
C SER A 396 11.70 -19.48 -7.38
N PHE A 397 11.35 -19.35 -8.66
CA PHE A 397 9.97 -19.20 -9.09
C PHE A 397 9.10 -20.42 -8.72
N LYS A 398 7.99 -20.16 -8.03
CA LYS A 398 6.91 -21.09 -7.67
C LYS A 398 6.08 -21.44 -8.93
N ALA A 399 5.09 -22.34 -8.79
CA ALA A 399 4.14 -22.62 -9.87
C ALA A 399 3.27 -21.39 -10.18
N PRO A 400 2.94 -21.11 -11.45
CA PRO A 400 2.16 -19.92 -11.80
C PRO A 400 0.74 -19.99 -11.27
N VAL A 401 0.30 -18.88 -10.69
CA VAL A 401 -1.09 -18.58 -10.39
C VAL A 401 -1.74 -18.06 -11.66
N ARG A 402 -2.92 -18.56 -12.03
CA ARG A 402 -3.73 -17.97 -13.10
C ARG A 402 -4.47 -16.77 -12.52
N SER A 403 -3.85 -15.61 -12.61
CA SER A 403 -4.37 -14.38 -12.01
C SER A 403 -5.62 -13.86 -12.73
N TRP A 404 -5.81 -14.17 -14.02
CA TRP A 404 -7.00 -13.80 -14.78
C TRP A 404 -7.23 -14.66 -16.04
N GLU A 405 -8.46 -14.75 -16.56
CA GLU A 405 -8.79 -15.43 -17.82
C GLU A 405 -9.96 -14.74 -18.55
N ALA A 406 -9.89 -14.67 -19.89
CA ALA A 406 -10.95 -14.20 -20.76
C ALA A 406 -11.44 -15.28 -21.76
N PRO A 407 -12.74 -15.28 -22.10
CA PRO A 407 -13.30 -16.18 -23.09
C PRO A 407 -12.86 -15.81 -24.52
N ALA A 408 -12.97 -16.77 -25.44
CA ALA A 408 -12.35 -16.67 -26.75
C ALA A 408 -12.81 -15.46 -27.57
N GLY A 409 -11.85 -14.74 -28.18
CA GLY A 409 -12.10 -13.56 -29.01
C GLY A 409 -12.43 -12.28 -28.24
N SER A 410 -12.28 -12.28 -26.90
CA SER A 410 -12.40 -11.04 -26.09
C SER A 410 -11.19 -10.12 -26.26
N TRP A 411 -10.01 -10.73 -26.45
CA TRP A 411 -8.73 -10.05 -26.61
C TRP A 411 -7.98 -10.64 -27.81
N THR A 412 -6.80 -10.08 -28.08
CA THR A 412 -5.88 -10.55 -29.11
C THR A 412 -4.49 -10.08 -28.69
N ALA A 413 -3.64 -10.99 -28.21
CA ALA A 413 -2.35 -10.64 -27.63
C ALA A 413 -1.47 -9.74 -28.53
N SER A 414 -1.50 -9.95 -29.86
CA SER A 414 -0.73 -9.13 -30.82
C SER A 414 -1.21 -7.68 -30.98
N ARG A 415 -2.37 -7.33 -30.44
CA ARG A 415 -2.94 -5.96 -30.37
C ARG A 415 -2.66 -5.27 -29.03
N ALA A 416 -1.99 -5.94 -28.08
CA ALA A 416 -1.75 -5.43 -26.73
C ALA A 416 -0.25 -5.17 -26.48
N LYS A 417 0.04 -3.99 -25.92
CA LYS A 417 1.30 -3.68 -25.22
C LYS A 417 1.02 -3.74 -23.73
N LEU A 418 1.69 -4.67 -23.04
CA LEU A 418 1.38 -5.08 -21.67
C LEU A 418 2.40 -4.48 -20.69
N LEU A 419 1.93 -3.57 -19.85
CA LEU A 419 2.75 -2.89 -18.84
C LEU A 419 2.40 -3.38 -17.44
N ARG A 420 3.34 -3.26 -16.50
CA ARG A 420 3.10 -3.42 -15.07
C ARG A 420 3.55 -2.21 -14.27
N GLY A 421 2.82 -1.96 -13.19
CA GLY A 421 3.14 -0.94 -12.19
C GLY A 421 2.17 -1.02 -11.01
N ASP A 422 2.38 -0.21 -9.98
CA ASP A 422 1.42 0.01 -8.89
C ASP A 422 0.54 1.22 -9.25
N TYR A 423 -0.58 1.00 -9.96
CA TYR A 423 -1.35 2.09 -10.57
C TYR A 423 -2.38 2.72 -9.62
N ASN A 424 -2.81 2.01 -8.58
CA ASN A 424 -3.70 2.54 -7.53
C ASN A 424 -2.95 3.04 -6.28
N GLY A 425 -1.70 2.65 -6.07
CA GLY A 425 -0.87 3.04 -4.93
C GLY A 425 -1.06 2.14 -3.71
N ASP A 426 -1.49 0.89 -3.89
CA ASP A 426 -1.68 -0.09 -2.81
C ASP A 426 -0.46 -1.00 -2.58
N GLY A 427 0.61 -0.83 -3.37
CA GLY A 427 1.86 -1.59 -3.24
C GLY A 427 1.85 -2.95 -3.92
N LEU A 428 0.80 -3.31 -4.66
CA LEU A 428 0.76 -4.49 -5.53
C LEU A 428 1.01 -4.13 -6.99
N SER A 429 1.53 -5.09 -7.76
CA SER A 429 1.80 -4.93 -9.19
C SER A 429 0.55 -5.22 -10.03
N ASP A 430 -0.16 -4.15 -10.36
CA ASP A 430 -1.21 -4.09 -11.37
C ASP A 430 -0.70 -4.44 -12.77
N LEU A 431 -1.64 -4.70 -13.68
CA LEU A 431 -1.40 -4.91 -15.11
C LEU A 431 -2.15 -3.84 -15.91
N ALA A 432 -1.50 -3.29 -16.93
CA ALA A 432 -2.12 -2.40 -17.90
C ALA A 432 -1.93 -2.91 -19.33
N ALA A 433 -2.85 -2.56 -20.22
CA ALA A 433 -2.75 -2.85 -21.64
C ALA A 433 -3.13 -1.64 -22.51
N ALA A 434 -2.17 -1.18 -23.32
CA ALA A 434 -2.49 -0.33 -24.46
C ALA A 434 -2.93 -1.22 -25.63
N TYR A 435 -4.18 -1.07 -26.04
CA TYR A 435 -4.86 -1.98 -26.96
C TYR A 435 -5.26 -1.30 -28.27
N ASP A 436 -4.88 -1.92 -29.39
CA ASP A 436 -5.21 -1.51 -30.76
C ASP A 436 -6.60 -2.01 -31.19
N TYR A 437 -7.51 -1.08 -31.51
CA TYR A 437 -8.84 -1.41 -32.01
C TYR A 437 -8.90 -1.39 -33.54
N SER A 438 -9.82 -2.18 -34.11
CA SER A 438 -10.02 -2.26 -35.57
C SER A 438 -10.52 -0.98 -36.23
N ASP A 439 -10.90 0.04 -35.45
CA ASP A 439 -11.28 1.37 -35.90
C ASP A 439 -10.11 2.38 -35.89
N GLY A 440 -8.87 1.93 -35.64
CA GLY A 440 -7.66 2.74 -35.65
C GLY A 440 -7.37 3.47 -34.33
N THR A 441 -8.31 3.45 -33.38
CA THR A 441 -8.10 4.03 -32.06
C THR A 441 -7.30 3.11 -31.14
N MET A 442 -6.62 3.70 -30.15
CA MET A 442 -5.95 2.97 -29.08
C MET A 442 -6.69 3.24 -27.76
N GLY A 443 -6.80 2.24 -26.88
CA GLY A 443 -7.31 2.44 -25.52
C GLY A 443 -6.37 1.89 -24.46
N MET A 444 -6.39 2.50 -23.28
CA MET A 444 -5.64 2.03 -22.11
C MET A 444 -6.59 1.32 -21.16
N TRP A 445 -6.24 0.09 -20.79
CA TRP A 445 -6.94 -0.74 -19.82
C TRP A 445 -6.09 -0.98 -18.58
N THR A 446 -6.74 -1.14 -17.43
CA THR A 446 -6.12 -1.48 -16.15
C THR A 446 -6.80 -2.71 -15.55
N TRP A 447 -6.02 -3.57 -14.91
CA TRP A 447 -6.43 -4.66 -14.03
C TRP A 447 -5.75 -4.43 -12.68
N LEU A 448 -6.55 -4.21 -11.63
CA LEU A 448 -6.02 -4.07 -10.27
C LEU A 448 -5.66 -5.44 -9.69
N ALA A 449 -4.49 -5.55 -9.07
CA ALA A 449 -4.07 -6.75 -8.37
C ALA A 449 -4.88 -6.97 -7.10
N GLU A 450 -5.11 -8.24 -6.73
CA GLU A 450 -5.80 -8.62 -5.51
C GLU A 450 -4.88 -9.50 -4.63
N ARG A 451 -5.01 -9.37 -3.30
CA ARG A 451 -4.12 -10.02 -2.30
C ARG A 451 -4.18 -11.55 -2.25
N ASP A 452 -4.92 -12.19 -3.13
CA ASP A 452 -4.91 -13.64 -3.35
C ASP A 452 -4.06 -14.05 -4.58
N GLY A 453 -3.36 -13.09 -5.22
CA GLY A 453 -2.60 -13.29 -6.45
C GLY A 453 -3.48 -13.31 -7.71
N GLY A 454 -4.69 -12.75 -7.62
CA GLY A 454 -5.61 -12.53 -8.73
C GLY A 454 -5.52 -11.11 -9.32
N TYR A 455 -6.24 -10.90 -10.41
CA TYR A 455 -6.60 -9.58 -10.90
C TYR A 455 -8.13 -9.40 -10.87
N GLY A 456 -8.55 -8.21 -10.46
CA GLY A 456 -9.95 -7.80 -10.50
C GLY A 456 -10.53 -7.66 -11.92
N THR A 457 -11.78 -7.20 -12.00
CA THR A 457 -12.42 -6.98 -13.31
C THR A 457 -11.76 -5.79 -14.03
N PRO A 458 -11.25 -5.95 -15.27
CA PRO A 458 -10.57 -4.87 -15.96
C PRO A 458 -11.53 -3.75 -16.39
N PHE A 459 -11.00 -2.53 -16.37
CA PHE A 459 -11.69 -1.33 -16.84
C PHE A 459 -10.84 -0.56 -17.84
N ARG A 460 -11.50 0.18 -18.74
CA ARG A 460 -10.82 1.02 -19.73
C ARG A 460 -10.71 2.44 -19.19
N SER A 461 -9.50 2.78 -18.74
CA SER A 461 -9.13 4.11 -18.26
C SER A 461 -9.26 5.20 -19.32
N TRP A 462 -8.79 4.94 -20.54
CA TRP A 462 -8.75 5.94 -21.61
C TRP A 462 -8.97 5.33 -23.00
N ARG A 463 -9.38 6.15 -23.97
CA ARG A 463 -9.39 5.82 -25.41
C ARG A 463 -9.09 7.07 -26.23
N SER A 464 -8.30 6.93 -27.30
CA SER A 464 -8.05 8.02 -28.23
C SER A 464 -9.33 8.48 -28.91
N VAL A 465 -9.38 9.78 -29.17
CA VAL A 465 -10.33 10.40 -30.10
C VAL A 465 -9.52 10.80 -31.34
N ASP A 466 -10.08 10.50 -32.52
CA ASP A 466 -9.48 10.67 -33.85
C ASP A 466 -8.20 9.83 -34.12
N ASP A 467 -7.78 9.77 -35.39
CA ASP A 467 -6.60 9.03 -35.88
C ASP A 467 -5.24 9.60 -35.40
N ASN A 468 -5.23 10.57 -34.48
CA ASN A 468 -4.04 11.31 -34.09
C ASN A 468 -3.14 10.56 -33.08
N TRP A 469 -3.64 9.46 -32.51
CA TRP A 469 -2.91 8.57 -31.58
C TRP A 469 -3.11 7.11 -31.98
N THR A 470 -2.02 6.47 -32.43
CA THR A 470 -2.05 5.11 -32.97
C THR A 470 -1.08 4.19 -32.21
N TYR A 471 -1.52 2.96 -31.95
CA TYR A 471 -0.73 1.92 -31.24
C TYR A 471 0.64 1.64 -31.88
N ALA A 472 0.71 1.71 -33.21
CA ALA A 472 1.94 1.47 -33.96
C ALA A 472 3.02 2.54 -33.73
N ARG A 473 2.64 3.74 -33.26
CA ARG A 473 3.52 4.91 -33.08
C ARG A 473 3.89 5.22 -31.63
N SER A 474 3.28 4.53 -30.67
CA SER A 474 3.55 4.70 -29.24
C SER A 474 4.52 3.62 -28.73
N THR A 475 5.71 3.98 -28.25
CA THR A 475 6.50 3.13 -27.34
C THR A 475 6.15 3.52 -25.91
N LEU A 476 5.87 2.55 -25.05
CA LEU A 476 5.25 2.79 -23.74
C LEU A 476 6.15 2.28 -22.62
N VAL A 477 6.23 3.03 -21.52
CA VAL A 477 6.96 2.65 -20.31
C VAL A 477 6.18 3.08 -19.06
N SER A 478 6.45 2.45 -17.92
CA SER A 478 5.68 2.56 -16.69
C SER A 478 6.58 2.86 -15.49
N GLY A 479 6.16 3.77 -14.62
CA GLY A 479 6.92 4.23 -13.45
C GLY A 479 6.31 5.48 -12.80
N ASP A 480 6.66 5.77 -11.55
CA ASP A 480 6.15 6.93 -10.80
C ASP A 480 6.91 8.20 -11.20
N PHE A 481 6.44 8.89 -12.24
CA PHE A 481 7.16 10.03 -12.83
C PHE A 481 6.93 11.37 -12.09
N ASP A 482 6.09 11.42 -11.03
CA ASP A 482 5.90 12.64 -10.21
C ASP A 482 6.19 12.47 -8.71
N GLY A 483 6.34 11.23 -8.24
CA GLY A 483 6.68 10.87 -6.87
C GLY A 483 5.47 10.77 -5.94
N ASP A 484 4.23 10.74 -6.46
CA ASP A 484 3.08 10.67 -5.58
C ASP A 484 2.88 9.31 -4.89
N GLY A 485 3.55 8.26 -5.40
CA GLY A 485 3.54 6.89 -4.91
C GLY A 485 2.90 5.88 -5.87
N ARG A 486 2.30 6.33 -6.98
CA ARG A 486 1.69 5.48 -8.00
C ARG A 486 2.51 5.51 -9.28
N ASP A 487 2.58 4.37 -9.95
CA ASP A 487 3.12 4.33 -11.30
C ASP A 487 2.15 5.01 -12.29
N ASP A 488 2.74 5.63 -13.31
CA ASP A 488 2.09 6.19 -14.48
C ASP A 488 2.44 5.38 -15.72
N ILE A 489 1.94 5.81 -16.89
CA ILE A 489 2.47 5.37 -18.19
C ILE A 489 2.99 6.57 -18.98
N ALA A 490 4.28 6.54 -19.37
CA ALA A 490 4.85 7.45 -20.33
C ALA A 490 4.82 6.86 -21.75
N ALA A 491 4.56 7.70 -22.73
CA ALA A 491 4.41 7.33 -24.13
C ALA A 491 5.31 8.19 -25.02
N TRP A 492 6.32 7.56 -25.61
CA TRP A 492 7.14 8.15 -26.66
C TRP A 492 6.42 7.95 -28.00
N TYR A 493 5.97 9.05 -28.61
CA TYR A 493 5.19 9.04 -29.84
C TYR A 493 6.00 9.55 -31.02
N ASP A 494 6.18 8.72 -32.06
CA ASP A 494 6.87 9.13 -33.30
C ASP A 494 5.88 9.73 -34.30
N TYR A 495 5.89 11.04 -34.52
CA TYR A 495 4.98 11.62 -35.52
C TYR A 495 5.46 11.30 -36.93
N ALA A 496 4.51 11.08 -37.85
CA ALA A 496 4.81 10.89 -39.27
C ALA A 496 5.58 12.06 -39.92
N ALA A 497 5.56 13.24 -39.27
CA ALA A 497 6.35 14.41 -39.62
C ALA A 497 7.79 14.40 -39.04
N GLY A 498 8.27 13.27 -38.52
CA GLY A 498 9.67 13.04 -38.14
C GLY A 498 10.13 13.68 -36.83
N HIS A 499 9.24 14.35 -36.09
CA HIS A 499 9.47 14.82 -34.72
C HIS A 499 8.84 13.87 -33.71
N ASP A 500 9.48 13.69 -32.55
CA ASP A 500 8.98 12.80 -31.51
C ASP A 500 8.42 13.62 -30.35
N ARG A 501 7.49 13.04 -29.59
CA ARG A 501 6.92 13.69 -28.41
C ARG A 501 6.69 12.71 -27.27
N LEU A 502 7.10 13.11 -26.08
CA LEU A 502 6.88 12.37 -24.85
C LEU A 502 5.62 12.89 -24.16
N PHE A 503 4.79 11.95 -23.75
CA PHE A 503 3.53 12.19 -23.05
C PHE A 503 3.45 11.34 -21.78
N THR A 504 2.65 11.77 -20.81
CA THR A 504 2.42 11.04 -19.56
C THR A 504 0.92 10.89 -19.31
N PHE A 505 0.50 9.64 -19.12
CA PHE A 505 -0.81 9.22 -18.63
C PHE A 505 -0.71 9.06 -17.11
N ARG A 506 -1.14 10.09 -16.38
CA ARG A 506 -1.08 10.09 -14.90
C ARG A 506 -2.14 9.19 -14.31
N SER A 507 -1.79 8.35 -13.33
CA SER A 507 -2.74 7.48 -12.61
C SER A 507 -3.43 8.18 -11.43
N ASP A 508 -4.54 7.63 -10.94
CA ASP A 508 -5.24 8.09 -9.74
C ASP A 508 -5.40 6.97 -8.70
N GLU A 509 -5.90 7.30 -7.51
CA GLU A 509 -6.10 6.37 -6.37
C GLU A 509 -7.04 5.17 -6.69
N THR A 510 -7.63 5.11 -7.90
CA THR A 510 -8.46 4.01 -8.38
C THR A 510 -7.83 3.22 -9.52
N GLY A 511 -6.57 3.51 -9.90
CA GLY A 511 -5.88 2.92 -11.04
C GLY A 511 -6.36 3.42 -12.40
N HIS A 512 -7.16 4.50 -12.43
CA HIS A 512 -7.60 5.13 -13.66
C HIS A 512 -6.51 6.07 -14.20
N PHE A 513 -6.15 5.87 -15.47
CA PHE A 513 -5.29 6.79 -16.20
C PHE A 513 -6.06 7.99 -16.75
N THR A 514 -5.54 9.18 -16.49
CA THR A 514 -5.95 10.45 -17.09
C THR A 514 -5.65 10.53 -18.58
N ALA A 515 -6.18 11.56 -19.26
CA ALA A 515 -5.81 11.86 -20.64
C ALA A 515 -4.32 12.30 -20.73
N PRO A 516 -3.59 11.90 -21.78
CA PRO A 516 -2.14 12.10 -21.85
C PRO A 516 -1.77 13.57 -21.90
N THR A 517 -0.94 14.01 -20.97
CA THR A 517 -0.33 15.35 -20.98
C THR A 517 1.01 15.31 -21.70
N ALA A 518 1.36 16.37 -22.43
CA ALA A 518 2.60 16.41 -23.19
C ALA A 518 3.71 17.13 -22.42
N SER A 519 4.86 16.50 -22.29
CA SER A 519 5.97 17.00 -21.46
C SER A 519 7.15 17.51 -22.29
N LEU A 520 7.60 16.76 -23.30
CA LEU A 520 8.78 17.10 -24.11
C LEU A 520 8.55 16.86 -25.61
N THR A 521 8.99 17.80 -26.45
CA THR A 521 9.03 17.65 -27.91
C THR A 521 10.48 17.56 -28.38
N LEU A 522 10.80 16.55 -29.18
CA LEU A 522 12.12 16.32 -29.76
C LEU A 522 12.08 16.70 -31.25
N ALA A 523 12.99 17.57 -31.66
CA ALA A 523 13.00 18.12 -33.02
C ALA A 523 13.29 17.06 -34.09
N GLU A 524 12.82 17.33 -35.31
CA GLU A 524 12.95 16.44 -36.47
C GLU A 524 14.39 15.96 -36.70
N GLY A 525 14.56 14.67 -36.95
CA GLY A 525 15.86 14.05 -37.25
C GLY A 525 16.87 14.05 -36.11
N LYS A 526 16.45 14.37 -34.87
CA LYS A 526 17.29 14.24 -33.66
C LYS A 526 17.20 12.85 -33.03
N TRP A 527 16.08 12.16 -33.23
CA TRP A 527 15.77 10.87 -32.66
C TRP A 527 15.11 9.96 -33.71
N THR A 528 15.23 8.65 -33.48
CA THR A 528 14.55 7.61 -34.25
C THR A 528 14.07 6.55 -33.26
N ALA A 529 12.77 6.48 -32.98
CA ALA A 529 12.21 5.53 -32.00
C ALA A 529 12.64 4.07 -32.27
N ALA A 530 12.70 3.66 -33.55
CA ALA A 530 13.15 2.32 -33.95
C ALA A 530 14.63 1.99 -33.63
N ALA A 531 15.45 2.97 -33.31
CA ALA A 531 16.85 2.83 -32.89
C ALA A 531 17.03 2.82 -31.36
N ALA A 532 16.00 3.23 -30.61
CA ALA A 532 15.99 3.28 -29.15
C ALA A 532 15.49 1.96 -28.52
N LYS A 533 15.85 1.73 -27.26
CA LYS A 533 15.21 0.78 -26.34
C LYS A 533 15.08 1.50 -25.01
N LEU A 534 13.85 1.64 -24.53
CA LEU A 534 13.50 2.42 -23.34
C LEU A 534 13.28 1.47 -22.16
N VAL A 535 13.68 1.91 -20.98
CA VAL A 535 13.45 1.30 -19.68
C VAL A 535 13.18 2.41 -18.65
N THR A 536 12.68 2.05 -17.46
CA THR A 536 12.33 3.00 -16.40
C THR A 536 12.94 2.62 -15.06
N GLY A 537 13.33 3.64 -14.31
CA GLY A 537 13.96 3.54 -12.99
C GLY A 537 14.39 4.92 -12.48
N ASP A 538 14.52 5.09 -11.18
CA ASP A 538 14.99 6.28 -10.47
C ASP A 538 16.52 6.37 -10.59
N TYR A 539 17.01 6.99 -11.65
CA TYR A 539 18.44 6.99 -11.98
C TYR A 539 19.23 8.03 -11.17
N ASP A 540 18.60 9.11 -10.70
CA ASP A 540 19.26 10.14 -9.88
C ASP A 540 19.01 9.95 -8.36
N GLY A 541 18.09 9.05 -7.97
CA GLY A 541 17.79 8.69 -6.58
C GLY A 541 16.85 9.67 -5.88
N ASN A 542 16.08 10.48 -6.62
CA ASN A 542 15.20 11.50 -6.05
C ASN A 542 13.85 10.96 -5.52
N GLY A 543 13.54 9.69 -5.75
CA GLY A 543 12.28 9.04 -5.40
C GLY A 543 11.19 9.14 -6.47
N ARG A 544 11.56 9.34 -7.74
CA ARG A 544 10.71 9.27 -8.93
C ARG A 544 11.37 8.37 -9.96
N ASP A 545 10.61 7.49 -10.61
CA ASP A 545 11.16 6.76 -11.76
C ASP A 545 11.40 7.76 -12.93
N ASP A 546 12.46 7.59 -13.72
CA ASP A 546 12.78 8.34 -14.94
C ASP A 546 12.79 7.40 -16.17
N ILE A 547 13.23 7.89 -17.35
CA ILE A 547 13.41 7.05 -18.56
C ILE A 547 14.90 6.90 -18.92
N GLY A 548 15.39 5.67 -18.85
CA GLY A 548 16.68 5.25 -19.37
C GLY A 548 16.56 4.76 -20.81
N ILE A 549 17.52 5.08 -21.67
CA ILE A 549 17.50 4.71 -23.09
C ILE A 549 18.85 4.17 -23.53
N PHE A 550 18.84 2.98 -24.13
CA PHE A 550 19.93 2.47 -24.93
C PHE A 550 19.66 2.74 -26.42
N TYR A 551 20.54 3.49 -27.08
CA TYR A 551 20.37 3.90 -28.48
C TYR A 551 21.46 3.31 -29.37
N ASN A 552 21.07 2.61 -30.44
CA ASN A 552 21.97 2.02 -31.41
C ASN A 552 21.90 2.73 -32.76
N TYR A 553 23.05 3.08 -33.33
CA TYR A 553 23.18 3.61 -34.69
C TYR A 553 23.55 2.50 -35.68
N ASP A 554 23.17 2.64 -36.94
CA ASP A 554 23.48 1.67 -38.01
C ASP A 554 25.00 1.46 -38.25
N SER A 555 25.82 2.41 -37.78
CA SER A 555 27.29 2.29 -37.77
C SER A 555 27.84 1.29 -36.76
N GLY A 556 26.99 0.73 -35.87
CA GLY A 556 27.40 -0.08 -34.72
C GLY A 556 27.79 0.73 -33.49
N LEU A 557 27.75 2.06 -33.56
CA LEU A 557 27.89 2.95 -32.40
C LEU A 557 26.66 2.81 -31.49
N ALA A 558 26.85 2.89 -30.18
CA ALA A 558 25.78 2.95 -29.20
C ALA A 558 26.01 4.05 -28.16
N ARG A 559 24.91 4.52 -27.54
CA ARG A 559 24.91 5.51 -26.46
C ARG A 559 23.85 5.19 -25.42
N THR A 560 24.10 5.59 -24.17
CA THR A 560 23.04 5.68 -23.15
C THR A 560 22.57 7.13 -22.99
N TYR A 561 21.29 7.29 -22.69
CA TYR A 561 20.67 8.56 -22.32
C TYR A 561 19.72 8.37 -21.15
N THR A 562 19.57 9.39 -20.32
CA THR A 562 18.62 9.41 -19.20
C THR A 562 17.76 10.67 -19.33
N TYR A 563 16.45 10.53 -19.26
CA TYR A 563 15.49 11.63 -19.31
C TYR A 563 14.84 11.77 -17.94
N LEU A 564 15.43 12.62 -17.10
CA LEU A 564 15.00 12.84 -15.72
C LEU A 564 13.58 13.40 -15.66
N SER A 565 12.80 12.85 -14.73
CA SER A 565 11.42 13.21 -14.43
C SER A 565 11.33 14.56 -13.70
N THR A 566 10.23 15.27 -13.89
CA THR A 566 9.91 16.51 -13.15
C THR A 566 8.76 16.27 -12.18
N PRO A 567 8.63 17.01 -11.05
CA PRO A 567 7.51 16.90 -10.10
C PRO A 567 6.08 17.18 -10.65
N SER A 568 5.93 17.23 -11.96
CA SER A 568 4.66 17.35 -12.69
C SER A 568 4.34 16.09 -13.53
N GLY A 569 5.09 15.00 -13.37
CA GLY A 569 5.05 13.84 -14.27
C GLY A 569 5.62 14.11 -15.65
N GLY A 570 6.41 15.18 -15.79
CA GLY A 570 7.06 15.57 -17.05
C GLY A 570 8.49 15.08 -17.15
N PHE A 571 9.21 15.44 -18.21
CA PHE A 571 10.60 15.04 -18.41
C PHE A 571 11.45 16.20 -18.91
N ALA A 572 12.68 16.28 -18.39
CA ALA A 572 13.71 17.20 -18.84
C ALA A 572 14.34 16.74 -20.17
N SER A 573 15.19 17.57 -20.76
CA SER A 573 15.99 17.17 -21.94
C SER A 573 17.00 16.10 -21.56
N GLY A 574 17.04 15.00 -22.33
CA GLY A 574 17.90 13.85 -22.05
C GLY A 574 19.38 14.17 -21.85
N VAL A 575 19.92 13.68 -20.73
CA VAL A 575 21.34 13.68 -20.38
C VAL A 575 22.03 12.54 -21.13
N LYS A 576 23.21 12.76 -21.70
CA LYS A 576 23.98 11.72 -22.40
C LYS A 576 24.99 11.10 -21.45
N GLY A 577 24.87 9.80 -21.21
CA GLY A 577 25.87 9.01 -20.52
C GLY A 577 26.97 8.50 -21.46
N TRP A 578 27.20 7.20 -21.41
CA TRP A 578 28.21 6.48 -22.18
C TRP A 578 28.04 6.55 -23.70
N GLU A 579 29.17 6.34 -24.40
CA GLU A 579 29.25 6.18 -25.85
C GLU A 579 30.26 5.08 -26.20
N GLY A 580 29.82 4.08 -26.96
CA GLY A 580 30.67 3.00 -27.47
C GLY A 580 30.69 2.99 -29.00
N ALA A 581 31.87 3.18 -29.60
CA ALA A 581 32.01 3.27 -31.06
C ALA A 581 31.63 1.99 -31.84
N THR A 582 31.68 0.82 -31.18
CA THR A 582 31.50 -0.50 -31.80
C THR A 582 30.80 -1.49 -30.86
N TRP A 583 29.60 -1.14 -30.38
CA TRP A 583 28.76 -2.07 -29.61
C TRP A 583 28.26 -3.25 -30.46
N GLY A 584 27.83 -2.96 -31.70
CA GLY A 584 27.20 -3.94 -32.58
C GLY A 584 25.72 -3.65 -32.81
N SER A 585 24.88 -4.69 -32.79
CA SER A 585 23.51 -4.59 -33.32
C SER A 585 22.41 -4.52 -32.24
N ARG A 586 21.47 -3.59 -32.43
CA ARG A 586 20.21 -3.49 -31.64
C ARG A 586 19.43 -4.80 -31.62
N ALA A 587 19.43 -5.56 -32.72
CA ALA A 587 18.71 -6.81 -32.85
C ALA A 587 19.25 -7.94 -31.96
N ARG A 588 20.43 -7.74 -31.36
CA ARG A 588 21.12 -8.67 -30.45
C ARG A 588 21.11 -8.22 -28.99
N THR A 589 20.59 -7.01 -28.74
CA THR A 589 20.59 -6.35 -27.43
C THR A 589 19.16 -6.34 -26.87
N SER A 590 18.97 -6.80 -25.65
CA SER A 590 17.82 -6.45 -24.80
C SER A 590 18.27 -5.52 -23.68
N VAL A 591 17.37 -4.76 -23.07
CA VAL A 591 17.68 -3.74 -22.05
C VAL A 591 16.74 -3.94 -20.86
N TYR A 592 17.27 -3.73 -19.66
CA TYR A 592 16.64 -3.93 -18.36
C TYR A 592 17.06 -2.78 -17.43
N SER A 593 16.33 -2.55 -16.34
CA SER A 593 16.69 -1.56 -15.32
C SER A 593 16.21 -2.02 -13.95
N GLY A 594 16.93 -1.57 -12.92
CA GLY A 594 16.73 -1.88 -11.51
C GLY A 594 18.01 -1.58 -10.72
N ASP A 595 17.95 -1.54 -9.40
CA ASP A 595 19.11 -1.32 -8.52
C ASP A 595 19.94 -2.61 -8.42
N PHE A 596 20.92 -2.79 -9.31
CA PHE A 596 21.70 -4.03 -9.41
C PHE A 596 22.86 -4.11 -8.41
N ASP A 597 23.31 -3.00 -7.80
CA ASP A 597 24.42 -2.99 -6.85
C ASP A 597 24.02 -2.72 -5.39
N GLY A 598 22.82 -2.18 -5.16
CA GLY A 598 22.18 -1.96 -3.86
C GLY A 598 22.50 -0.60 -3.25
N ASP A 599 22.75 0.42 -4.08
CA ASP A 599 23.07 1.78 -3.63
C ASP A 599 21.87 2.74 -3.57
N GLY A 600 20.69 2.28 -4.01
CA GLY A 600 19.45 3.04 -4.02
C GLY A 600 19.27 3.93 -5.24
N ARG A 601 19.96 3.68 -6.35
CA ARG A 601 19.61 4.23 -7.68
C ARG A 601 19.44 3.08 -8.65
N ASP A 602 18.55 3.25 -9.62
CA ASP A 602 18.39 2.24 -10.67
C ASP A 602 19.50 2.36 -11.71
N ASP A 603 19.97 1.21 -12.15
CA ASP A 603 20.99 1.05 -13.17
C ASP A 603 20.37 0.67 -14.51
N LEU A 604 21.17 0.73 -15.59
CA LEU A 604 20.80 0.12 -16.87
C LEU A 604 21.60 -1.15 -17.09
N ALA A 605 20.91 -2.27 -17.33
CA ALA A 605 21.52 -3.52 -17.77
C ALA A 605 21.13 -3.85 -19.22
N THR A 606 21.97 -4.62 -19.90
CA THR A 606 21.65 -5.21 -21.20
C THR A 606 21.94 -6.70 -21.21
N TRP A 607 21.18 -7.44 -22.03
CA TRP A 607 21.52 -8.81 -22.43
C TRP A 607 21.95 -8.79 -23.89
N TYR A 608 23.18 -9.22 -24.17
CA TYR A 608 23.78 -9.24 -25.50
C TYR A 608 24.10 -10.65 -25.98
N ASP A 609 23.66 -10.95 -27.21
CA ASP A 609 23.93 -12.18 -27.96
C ASP A 609 25.18 -11.95 -28.85
N TYR A 610 26.25 -12.74 -28.64
CA TYR A 610 27.56 -12.58 -29.30
C TYR A 610 27.70 -13.53 -30.50
N SER A 611 28.51 -13.17 -31.50
CA SER A 611 28.60 -13.93 -32.77
C SER A 611 29.30 -15.29 -32.65
N ASP A 612 29.94 -15.57 -31.51
CA ASP A 612 30.48 -16.88 -31.14
C ASP A 612 29.41 -17.82 -30.53
N GLY A 613 28.17 -17.33 -30.40
CA GLY A 613 27.04 -18.05 -29.80
C GLY A 613 27.00 -18.00 -28.28
N THR A 614 27.90 -17.25 -27.63
CA THR A 614 27.78 -16.90 -26.20
C THR A 614 26.77 -15.77 -26.01
N ASP A 615 26.18 -15.72 -24.82
CA ASP A 615 25.32 -14.63 -24.37
C ASP A 615 25.99 -13.98 -23.15
N GLY A 616 25.73 -12.70 -22.89
CA GLY A 616 26.31 -11.99 -21.75
C GLY A 616 25.48 -10.79 -21.30
N ALA A 617 25.71 -10.38 -20.07
CA ALA A 617 25.11 -9.20 -19.49
C ALA A 617 26.14 -8.07 -19.39
N HIS A 618 25.67 -6.83 -19.54
CA HIS A 618 26.46 -5.64 -19.24
C HIS A 618 25.65 -4.64 -18.43
N THR A 619 26.27 -4.03 -17.42
CA THR A 619 25.60 -3.07 -16.51
C THR A 619 26.33 -1.73 -16.57
N TRP A 620 25.55 -0.64 -16.67
CA TRP A 620 25.93 0.76 -16.54
C TRP A 620 25.39 1.24 -15.21
N LEU A 621 26.28 1.57 -14.27
CA LEU A 621 25.88 2.17 -13.00
C LEU A 621 25.51 3.65 -13.21
N SER A 622 24.52 4.13 -12.45
CA SER A 622 24.10 5.55 -12.46
C SER A 622 24.80 6.37 -11.36
N ASP A 623 25.01 7.67 -11.58
CA ASP A 623 25.44 8.63 -10.54
C ASP A 623 24.28 9.49 -10.02
N ASP A 624 24.54 10.40 -9.08
CA ASP A 624 23.53 11.27 -8.46
C ASP A 624 22.98 12.37 -9.38
N GLU A 625 23.43 12.42 -10.64
CA GLU A 625 22.90 13.25 -11.72
C GLU A 625 22.21 12.40 -12.82
N GLY A 626 22.01 11.11 -12.57
CA GLY A 626 21.37 10.16 -13.47
C GLY A 626 22.23 9.77 -14.69
N VAL A 627 23.54 10.00 -14.65
CA VAL A 627 24.44 9.74 -15.77
C VAL A 627 24.88 8.27 -15.76
N LEU A 628 24.37 7.51 -16.72
CA LEU A 628 24.79 6.12 -16.95
C LEU A 628 26.26 6.06 -17.43
N GLY A 629 27.16 5.69 -16.52
CA GLY A 629 28.61 5.71 -16.66
C GLY A 629 29.20 4.64 -17.59
N THR A 630 30.49 4.30 -17.46
CA THR A 630 31.07 3.25 -18.32
C THR A 630 30.64 1.86 -17.87
N HIS A 631 30.14 1.05 -18.81
CA HIS A 631 29.68 -0.30 -18.52
C HIS A 631 30.79 -1.30 -18.19
N LYS A 632 30.41 -2.37 -17.49
CA LYS A 632 31.18 -3.60 -17.35
C LYS A 632 30.49 -4.78 -18.03
N GLU A 633 31.22 -5.86 -18.33
CA GLU A 633 30.61 -7.18 -18.61
C GLU A 633 30.24 -7.79 -17.25
N SER A 634 28.95 -7.76 -16.92
CA SER A 634 28.39 -8.19 -15.63
C SER A 634 28.01 -9.67 -15.59
N GLY A 635 28.05 -10.37 -16.74
CA GLY A 635 27.96 -11.83 -16.81
C GLY A 635 28.29 -12.35 -18.21
N ARG A 636 28.81 -13.58 -18.31
CA ARG A 636 29.11 -14.23 -19.59
C ARG A 636 28.77 -15.71 -19.54
N PHE A 637 27.93 -16.16 -20.45
CA PHE A 637 27.35 -17.50 -20.46
C PHE A 637 27.84 -18.30 -21.67
N ALA A 638 28.27 -19.53 -21.42
CA ALA A 638 28.80 -20.41 -22.47
C ALA A 638 27.75 -20.72 -23.55
N ALA A 639 28.21 -20.88 -24.80
CA ALA A 639 27.34 -21.01 -25.95
C ALA A 639 26.32 -22.15 -25.81
N GLY A 640 25.06 -21.87 -26.16
CA GLY A 640 23.94 -22.82 -26.05
C GLY A 640 23.51 -23.18 -24.63
N LYS A 641 23.96 -22.46 -23.59
CA LYS A 641 23.43 -22.60 -22.22
C LYS A 641 22.18 -21.77 -21.98
N LEU A 642 22.28 -20.50 -22.35
CA LEU A 642 21.22 -19.50 -22.38
C LEU A 642 21.32 -18.87 -23.76
N THR A 643 20.18 -18.59 -24.39
CA THR A 643 20.13 -18.04 -25.75
C THR A 643 19.00 -17.04 -25.80
N ARG A 644 19.32 -15.77 -26.06
CA ARG A 644 18.36 -14.65 -25.97
C ARG A 644 17.01 -14.91 -26.66
N THR A 645 16.99 -15.56 -27.83
CA THR A 645 15.75 -15.83 -28.58
C THR A 645 14.87 -16.92 -27.98
N ALA A 646 15.41 -17.72 -27.06
CA ALA A 646 14.70 -18.71 -26.25
C ALA A 646 14.37 -18.17 -24.85
N MET A 647 14.62 -16.88 -24.58
CA MET A 647 14.41 -16.24 -23.28
C MET A 647 13.37 -15.11 -23.33
N LYS A 648 12.68 -14.89 -22.22
CA LYS A 648 11.94 -13.67 -21.88
C LYS A 648 12.37 -13.29 -20.47
N ILE A 649 12.86 -12.08 -20.26
CA ILE A 649 13.57 -11.68 -19.04
C ILE A 649 12.82 -10.48 -18.44
N ALA A 650 12.70 -10.43 -17.12
CA ALA A 650 12.27 -9.26 -16.36
C ALA A 650 13.34 -8.94 -15.30
N ALA A 651 13.38 -7.69 -14.87
CA ALA A 651 14.16 -7.26 -13.71
C ALA A 651 13.23 -7.11 -12.49
N GLY A 652 13.79 -7.26 -11.29
CA GLY A 652 13.07 -7.16 -10.02
C GLY A 652 13.79 -7.94 -8.90
N ASP A 653 13.70 -7.50 -7.65
CA ASP A 653 14.20 -8.20 -6.45
C ASP A 653 13.46 -9.54 -6.20
N PHE A 654 13.88 -10.59 -6.92
CA PHE A 654 13.25 -11.91 -6.88
C PHE A 654 13.64 -12.71 -5.63
N ASP A 655 14.83 -12.49 -5.05
CA ASP A 655 15.25 -13.15 -3.80
C ASP A 655 14.94 -12.36 -2.50
N GLY A 656 14.47 -11.12 -2.65
CA GLY A 656 13.94 -10.24 -1.60
C GLY A 656 15.03 -9.57 -0.76
N ASP A 657 16.28 -9.48 -1.25
CA ASP A 657 17.42 -8.92 -0.50
C ASP A 657 17.71 -7.43 -0.72
N GLY A 658 16.91 -6.77 -1.55
CA GLY A 658 16.98 -5.33 -1.81
C GLY A 658 17.87 -4.92 -2.98
N ARG A 659 18.29 -5.86 -3.83
CA ARG A 659 18.82 -5.57 -5.16
C ARG A 659 17.90 -6.18 -6.20
N ASP A 660 17.69 -5.49 -7.31
CA ASP A 660 16.95 -6.05 -8.43
C ASP A 660 17.78 -7.16 -9.09
N ASP A 661 17.14 -8.29 -9.39
CA ASP A 661 17.73 -9.48 -10.03
C ASP A 661 17.30 -9.58 -11.50
N LEU A 662 17.77 -10.61 -12.22
CA LEU A 662 17.21 -11.00 -13.53
C LEU A 662 16.42 -12.31 -13.43
N GLY A 663 15.09 -12.21 -13.49
CA GLY A 663 14.17 -13.32 -13.56
C GLY A 663 13.83 -13.63 -15.01
N PHE A 664 13.94 -14.88 -15.45
CA PHE A 664 13.68 -15.23 -16.85
C PHE A 664 13.01 -16.57 -17.08
N MET A 665 12.24 -16.57 -18.15
CA MET A 665 11.59 -17.73 -18.73
C MET A 665 12.44 -18.27 -19.89
N HIS A 666 12.73 -19.56 -19.89
CA HIS A 666 13.50 -20.23 -20.94
C HIS A 666 12.70 -21.35 -21.61
N GLY A 667 12.51 -21.26 -22.93
CA GLY A 667 11.91 -22.32 -23.75
C GLY A 667 12.96 -23.33 -24.26
N TYR A 668 12.68 -24.62 -24.13
CA TYR A 668 13.55 -25.70 -24.61
C TYR A 668 12.96 -26.39 -25.84
N GLY A 669 13.83 -26.89 -26.73
CA GLY A 669 13.42 -27.54 -27.98
C GLY A 669 12.60 -28.83 -27.84
N ASN A 670 12.46 -29.38 -26.63
CA ASN A 670 11.58 -30.48 -26.30
C ASN A 670 10.16 -30.04 -25.87
N GLY A 671 9.86 -28.73 -25.91
CA GLY A 671 8.60 -28.15 -25.46
C GLY A 671 8.51 -27.83 -23.97
N THR A 672 9.53 -28.18 -23.16
CA THR A 672 9.62 -27.71 -21.77
C THR A 672 9.82 -26.21 -21.74
N VAL A 673 9.21 -25.53 -20.77
CA VAL A 673 9.49 -24.14 -20.42
C VAL A 673 9.85 -24.10 -18.94
N ARG A 674 10.79 -23.24 -18.55
CA ARG A 674 11.28 -23.16 -17.17
C ARG A 674 11.57 -21.73 -16.74
N MET A 675 11.27 -21.42 -15.49
CA MET A 675 11.61 -20.15 -14.85
C MET A 675 12.92 -20.27 -14.08
N TRP A 676 13.70 -19.20 -14.10
CA TRP A 676 15.05 -19.11 -13.56
C TRP A 676 15.30 -17.71 -13.00
N THR A 677 16.19 -17.59 -12.02
CA THR A 677 16.59 -16.32 -11.41
C THR A 677 18.11 -16.21 -11.45
N ILE A 678 18.65 -15.05 -11.85
CA ILE A 678 20.08 -14.72 -11.75
C ILE A 678 20.22 -13.60 -10.71
N PRO A 679 20.74 -13.90 -9.50
CA PRO A 679 20.82 -12.91 -8.44
C PRO A 679 21.89 -11.87 -8.74
N ALA A 680 21.63 -10.62 -8.39
CA ALA A 680 22.57 -9.53 -8.49
C ALA A 680 23.53 -9.50 -7.29
N LEU A 681 24.81 -9.28 -7.57
CA LEU A 681 25.89 -9.19 -6.59
C LEU A 681 26.16 -7.71 -6.28
N ARG A 682 26.58 -7.41 -5.05
CA ARG A 682 26.87 -6.06 -4.49
C ARG A 682 27.81 -5.13 -5.27
N ASP A 683 28.39 -5.58 -6.37
CA ASP A 683 29.18 -4.72 -7.24
C ASP A 683 28.42 -4.31 -8.52
N GLY A 684 27.23 -4.87 -8.78
CA GLY A 684 26.45 -4.75 -10.02
C GLY A 684 26.75 -5.85 -11.06
N THR A 685 27.31 -7.00 -10.66
CA THR A 685 27.44 -8.20 -11.52
C THR A 685 26.38 -9.25 -11.22
N PHE A 686 26.16 -10.19 -12.14
CA PHE A 686 25.17 -11.26 -12.01
C PHE A 686 25.82 -12.59 -11.64
N GLY A 687 25.22 -13.29 -10.67
CA GLY A 687 25.71 -14.56 -10.13
C GLY A 687 25.41 -15.79 -11.00
N GLY A 688 25.48 -16.96 -10.36
CA GLY A 688 24.99 -18.21 -10.94
C GLY A 688 23.47 -18.30 -10.86
N TYR A 689 22.83 -18.88 -11.87
CA TYR A 689 21.37 -18.88 -11.98
C TYR A 689 20.69 -20.11 -11.33
N THR A 690 19.61 -19.87 -10.59
CA THR A 690 18.83 -20.87 -9.84
C THR A 690 17.54 -21.20 -10.57
N GLY A 691 17.19 -22.49 -10.65
CA GLY A 691 16.03 -22.97 -11.42
C GLY A 691 14.80 -23.22 -10.55
N GLY A 692 13.71 -22.53 -10.86
CA GLY A 692 12.39 -22.75 -10.26
C GLY A 692 11.51 -23.67 -11.11
N TRP A 693 10.23 -23.31 -11.17
CA TRP A 693 9.16 -24.03 -11.86
C TRP A 693 9.48 -24.38 -13.32
N ALA A 694 9.03 -25.57 -13.74
CA ALA A 694 9.07 -26.03 -15.11
C ALA A 694 7.71 -26.62 -15.55
N SER A 695 7.33 -26.41 -16.81
CA SER A 695 6.25 -27.16 -17.43
C SER A 695 6.67 -28.61 -17.70
N THR A 696 5.78 -29.56 -17.43
CA THR A 696 5.98 -30.98 -17.75
C THR A 696 5.15 -31.36 -18.98
N GLY A 697 5.83 -31.48 -20.13
CA GLY A 697 5.19 -31.75 -21.42
C GLY A 697 4.66 -30.50 -22.12
N SER A 698 3.79 -30.70 -23.11
CA SER A 698 3.36 -29.65 -24.07
C SER A 698 2.15 -28.82 -23.63
N SER A 699 1.84 -28.75 -22.32
CA SER A 699 0.66 -28.04 -21.80
C SER A 699 0.83 -26.52 -21.73
N TRP A 700 2.07 -26.02 -21.91
CA TRP A 700 2.40 -24.61 -21.76
C TRP A 700 3.51 -24.24 -22.74
N GLY A 701 3.20 -23.42 -23.76
CA GLY A 701 4.09 -23.16 -24.89
C GLY A 701 4.77 -21.80 -24.83
N PHE A 702 6.11 -21.78 -24.85
CA PHE A 702 6.92 -20.54 -24.77
C PHE A 702 6.54 -19.45 -25.80
N SER A 703 6.11 -19.84 -27.00
CA SER A 703 5.70 -18.91 -28.07
C SER A 703 4.33 -18.26 -27.83
N ALA A 704 3.49 -18.82 -26.97
CA ALA A 704 2.17 -18.28 -26.60
C ALA A 704 2.26 -17.24 -25.48
N VAL A 705 3.44 -17.02 -24.91
CA VAL A 705 3.65 -16.18 -23.74
C VAL A 705 4.20 -14.82 -24.12
N THR A 706 3.61 -13.76 -23.58
CA THR A 706 4.23 -12.43 -23.50
C THR A 706 4.50 -12.11 -22.04
N VAL A 707 5.71 -11.72 -21.67
CA VAL A 707 5.97 -11.19 -20.33
C VAL A 707 5.47 -9.74 -20.31
N ALA A 708 4.73 -9.37 -19.29
CA ALA A 708 4.43 -7.95 -19.05
C ALA A 708 5.67 -7.34 -18.40
N GLU A 709 6.27 -6.37 -19.07
CA GLU A 709 7.47 -5.65 -18.61
C GLU A 709 7.06 -4.24 -18.18
N ARG A 710 7.91 -3.50 -17.46
CA ARG A 710 7.65 -2.07 -17.20
C ARG A 710 7.75 -1.22 -18.50
N TYR A 711 8.09 -1.81 -19.64
CA TYR A 711 8.38 -1.15 -20.91
C TYR A 711 8.02 -2.05 -22.12
N THR A 712 7.45 -1.49 -23.19
CA THR A 712 6.93 -2.21 -24.38
C THR A 712 6.91 -1.40 -25.68
#